data_AF-A0A288Q5L4-F1
#
_entry.id   AF-A0A288Q5L4-F1
#
_cell.length_a   1.000
_cell.length_b   1.000
_cell.length_c   1.000
_cell.angle_alpha   90.00
_cell.angle_beta   90.00
_cell.angle_gamma   90.00
#
_symmetry.space_group_name_H-M   'P 1'
#
loop_
_entity.id
_entity.type
_entity.pdbx_description
1 polymer ?
#
loop_
_entity_poly.entity_id
_entity_poly.type
_entity_poly.pdbx_seq_one_letter_code
_entity_poly.pdbx_strand_id
1 'polypeptide(L)'
;MTDKDTDAYRGEISIDDLQALLQGKSLTEMLPPQPSMATSEANEAAQTSQPDLTETASVAPVTTEQALNTELDDVIEVAIAKAEAKPIEKGIKVTEVEDTFDYLNHRVRGETKVVRVVDEELLKQANEAKKRTQATEAQRRTEKVSASANSRMLRGTMWMTIGSMTSRLLGAIYIIPWLMMIGHAYTNQANSLYAQGYQIYAVFLLIATAGLPNVLARLVAEYSERQQFGRVRSVFRQSLVLGITMGLIAAGLLYVLSGILAQGNANVVPVLQSLAAAVLIIPVLSMLRGYVQGFEFMGLSALSQFIEQLVRVIYMLAMTAWIMLGQHGDWIDAVVQSTFAAFWGALAGILVLLLGIWLRRGYFESQYVLSGALHEESGSVLLKMVRQSLPIILAGSAISLVQVLDQYTFFHIMQQLTKFSYSAIDQMFAQFSFNANKLIMLTVSIAVGMAETALPMLARAKTNGNPYEIGDQIAYALKLLAFVMIPASLGMAAVARPLYITFYGAVDVTNGTLILQYSAYVGVVFGAYMVVLAIYQGLGRLRETLWILLIVLVVKSMAQVPMTLWLAGMGPLVSTLLGFIAGLIFAVVRLTRSYPIDWLSLQRTLVMVMFWSLVMYAVVTPIATTGGYFTADTRMQQFILLMITAAIGGAIYGVAVLKSTLGVEMLGERATRLAAKLHLKSAIDRS
;
A
#
# COMPACT_ATOMS: atom_id res chain seq x y z
N MET A 1 39.17 35.25 41.81
CA MET A 1 40.02 34.05 41.65
C MET A 1 39.23 33.09 40.77
N THR A 2 39.41 33.14 39.44
CA THR A 2 40.41 32.37 38.66
C THR A 2 40.19 30.87 38.87
N ASP A 3 39.55 30.18 37.92
CA ASP A 3 40.13 29.64 36.68
C ASP A 3 41.20 28.57 36.94
N LYS A 4 41.09 27.45 36.20
CA LYS A 4 41.83 26.17 36.25
C LYS A 4 41.18 25.05 37.07
N ASP A 5 40.49 24.14 36.36
CA ASP A 5 40.57 22.66 36.50
C ASP A 5 39.34 21.89 35.96
N THR A 6 38.74 22.32 34.85
CA THR A 6 37.75 21.47 34.13
C THR A 6 37.87 21.60 32.60
N ASP A 7 39.09 21.57 32.07
CA ASP A 7 39.36 21.62 30.61
C ASP A 7 40.10 20.38 30.07
N ALA A 8 39.95 19.21 30.70
CA ALA A 8 40.58 17.96 30.25
C ALA A 8 39.65 16.97 29.52
N TYR A 9 38.39 17.31 29.27
CA TYR A 9 37.45 16.43 28.55
C TYR A 9 36.55 17.21 27.58
N ARG A 10 37.17 17.84 26.59
CA ARG A 10 36.52 18.15 25.31
C ARG A 10 37.33 17.51 24.19
N GLY A 11 37.18 16.20 24.04
CA GLY A 11 37.49 15.53 22.78
C GLY A 11 36.31 15.72 21.84
N GLU A 12 36.50 16.51 20.78
CA GLU A 12 35.58 16.52 19.65
C GLU A 12 35.59 15.12 19.03
N ILE A 13 34.40 14.52 18.86
CA ILE A 13 34.23 13.24 18.19
C ILE A 13 34.63 13.45 16.73
N SER A 14 35.71 12.79 16.29
CA SER A 14 36.15 12.91 14.91
C SER A 14 35.20 12.13 13.97
N ILE A 15 35.21 12.46 12.68
CA ILE A 15 34.38 11.79 11.67
C ILE A 15 34.69 10.29 11.61
N ASP A 16 35.92 9.89 11.94
CA ASP A 16 36.36 8.50 11.94
C ASP A 16 35.77 7.73 13.15
N ASP A 17 35.57 8.38 14.29
CA ASP A 17 34.95 7.78 15.49
C ASP A 17 33.44 7.55 15.27
N LEU A 18 32.78 8.48 14.56
CA LEU A 18 31.39 8.33 14.11
C LEU A 18 31.23 7.23 13.06
N GLN A 19 32.21 7.05 12.17
CA GLN A 19 32.24 5.93 11.23
C GLN A 19 32.46 4.59 11.93
N ALA A 20 33.28 4.53 12.97
CA ALA A 20 33.53 3.31 13.73
C ALA A 20 32.32 2.88 14.58
N LEU A 21 31.54 3.83 15.13
CA LEU A 21 30.27 3.54 15.82
C LEU A 21 29.17 3.04 14.87
N LEU A 22 29.14 3.54 13.64
CA LEU A 22 28.19 3.10 12.60
C LEU A 22 28.55 1.73 12.01
N GLN A 23 29.75 1.21 12.31
CA GLN A 23 30.22 -0.15 11.99
C GLN A 23 30.25 -1.06 13.24
N GLY A 24 29.41 -0.75 14.24
CA GLY A 24 29.05 -1.67 15.32
C GLY A 24 30.08 -1.89 16.44
N LYS A 25 31.21 -1.17 16.45
CA LYS A 25 32.16 -1.21 17.59
C LYS A 25 31.60 -0.58 18.85
N SER A 26 31.82 -1.22 19.99
CA SER A 26 31.37 -0.73 21.30
C SER A 26 32.29 0.37 21.84
N LEU A 27 31.74 1.30 22.62
CA LEU A 27 32.50 2.44 23.20
C LEU A 27 33.69 1.98 24.07
N THR A 28 33.61 0.78 24.64
CA THR A 28 34.64 0.13 25.47
C THR A 28 35.85 -0.36 24.67
N GLU A 29 35.70 -0.64 23.37
CA GLU A 29 36.79 -1.06 22.48
C GLU A 29 37.58 0.12 21.91
N MET A 30 37.08 1.35 22.12
CA MET A 30 37.69 2.59 21.62
C MET A 30 38.58 3.30 22.66
N LEU A 31 38.63 2.80 23.90
CA LEU A 31 39.49 3.35 24.96
C LEU A 31 40.82 2.57 25.05
N PRO A 32 41.97 3.23 25.22
CA PRO A 32 43.25 2.56 25.33
C PRO A 32 43.32 1.68 26.59
N PRO A 33 44.08 0.55 26.56
CA PRO A 33 44.15 -0.37 27.70
C PRO A 33 44.80 0.32 28.90
N GLN A 34 44.12 0.24 30.05
CA GLN A 34 44.69 0.62 31.35
C GLN A 34 45.91 -0.26 31.67
N PRO A 35 47.02 0.30 32.16
CA PRO A 35 48.19 -0.49 32.52
C PRO A 35 47.91 -1.32 33.78
N SER A 36 48.29 -2.60 33.73
CA SER A 36 48.22 -3.53 34.85
C SER A 36 49.08 -3.06 36.03
N MET A 37 48.48 -3.01 37.23
CA MET A 37 49.24 -3.13 38.48
C MET A 37 48.64 -4.24 39.34
N ALA A 38 49.54 -5.06 39.86
CA ALA A 38 49.29 -6.25 40.64
C ALA A 38 49.15 -5.96 42.15
N THR A 39 48.65 -6.98 42.86
CA THR A 39 48.86 -7.36 44.28
C THR A 39 48.11 -6.66 45.43
N SER A 40 47.86 -7.49 46.48
CA SER A 40 47.24 -7.27 47.82
C SER A 40 45.72 -7.12 47.82
N GLU A 41 44.89 -7.79 48.62
CA GLU A 41 44.97 -8.60 49.84
C GLU A 41 43.66 -9.44 49.87
N ALA A 42 43.69 -10.77 50.05
CA ALA A 42 43.63 -11.49 51.32
C ALA A 42 42.30 -11.38 52.11
N ASN A 43 41.63 -12.53 52.21
CA ASN A 43 40.87 -13.07 53.35
C ASN A 43 39.62 -12.36 53.88
N GLU A 44 38.47 -13.05 53.78
CA GLU A 44 37.79 -13.76 54.88
C GLU A 44 36.64 -14.62 54.27
N ALA A 45 36.76 -15.96 54.30
CA ALA A 45 36.10 -16.87 55.25
C ALA A 45 34.55 -16.92 55.11
N ALA A 46 33.84 -18.04 55.07
CA ALA A 46 34.12 -19.47 55.03
C ALA A 46 32.77 -20.20 54.79
N GLN A 47 32.82 -21.41 54.19
CA GLN A 47 31.98 -22.60 54.46
C GLN A 47 30.44 -22.48 54.22
N THR A 48 29.73 -23.40 53.54
CA THR A 48 29.90 -24.85 53.39
C THR A 48 28.92 -25.40 52.33
N SER A 49 29.36 -26.42 51.58
CA SER A 49 28.58 -27.59 51.09
C SER A 49 27.62 -27.45 49.88
N GLN A 50 28.15 -27.79 48.71
CA GLN A 50 27.50 -28.46 47.56
C GLN A 50 27.20 -29.96 47.89
N PRO A 51 26.53 -30.78 47.04
CA PRO A 51 26.25 -30.58 45.60
C PRO A 51 24.84 -30.95 45.06
N ASP A 52 24.64 -30.49 43.82
CA ASP A 52 23.85 -31.02 42.69
C ASP A 52 22.31 -31.13 42.76
N LEU A 53 21.63 -30.33 41.93
CA LEU A 53 21.12 -30.75 40.60
C LEU A 53 20.64 -29.51 39.82
N THR A 54 20.97 -29.50 38.53
CA THR A 54 20.84 -28.41 37.55
C THR A 54 19.45 -28.39 36.88
N GLU A 55 18.81 -27.21 36.78
CA GLU A 55 18.10 -26.78 35.56
C GLU A 55 17.53 -25.34 35.62
N THR A 56 17.77 -24.58 34.55
CA THR A 56 17.04 -23.40 34.03
C THR A 56 17.06 -22.06 34.78
N ALA A 57 17.65 -21.02 34.14
CA ALA A 57 16.90 -19.90 33.54
C ALA A 57 17.79 -18.70 33.10
N SER A 58 17.55 -18.26 31.86
CA SER A 58 17.39 -16.86 31.43
C SER A 58 18.59 -15.93 31.12
N VAL A 59 18.80 -15.77 29.80
CA VAL A 59 18.87 -14.53 28.99
C VAL A 59 20.05 -13.56 29.18
N ALA A 60 20.86 -13.45 28.13
CA ALA A 60 21.70 -12.29 27.77
C ALA A 60 21.41 -11.87 26.30
N PRO A 61 21.59 -10.59 25.93
CA PRO A 61 21.13 -10.02 24.66
C PRO A 61 22.11 -10.28 23.51
N VAL A 62 21.57 -10.49 22.31
CA VAL A 62 22.33 -10.72 21.06
C VAL A 62 22.42 -9.41 20.27
N THR A 63 23.63 -8.87 20.13
CA THR A 63 23.98 -7.78 19.22
C THR A 63 24.24 -8.30 17.80
N THR A 64 23.74 -7.56 16.82
CA THR A 64 23.55 -7.95 15.43
C THR A 64 24.77 -7.61 14.57
N GLU A 65 25.90 -8.28 14.78
CA GLU A 65 27.08 -8.11 13.91
C GLU A 65 27.93 -9.38 13.71
N GLN A 66 27.32 -10.57 13.84
CA GLN A 66 27.95 -11.87 13.53
C GLN A 66 27.12 -12.73 12.56
N ALA A 67 26.31 -12.11 11.71
CA ALA A 67 25.46 -12.82 10.75
C ALA A 67 25.89 -12.67 9.27
N LEU A 68 27.08 -12.13 8.97
CA LEU A 68 27.49 -11.88 7.58
C LEU A 68 28.78 -12.56 7.11
N ASN A 69 29.47 -13.33 7.95
CA ASN A 69 30.71 -14.04 7.54
C ASN A 69 30.67 -15.57 7.73
N THR A 70 29.50 -16.17 7.95
CA THR A 70 29.36 -17.62 8.19
C THR A 70 28.56 -18.32 7.09
N GLU A 71 28.83 -18.01 5.82
CA GLU A 71 28.28 -18.76 4.67
C GLU A 71 29.33 -19.14 3.61
N LEU A 72 30.63 -18.90 3.88
CA LEU A 72 31.71 -19.27 2.97
C LEU A 72 32.49 -20.53 3.41
N ASP A 73 32.48 -20.88 4.70
CA ASP A 73 33.24 -22.04 5.22
C ASP A 73 32.43 -23.36 5.17
N ASP A 74 31.10 -23.32 5.28
CA ASP A 74 30.25 -24.53 5.21
C ASP A 74 30.14 -25.15 3.80
N VAL A 75 30.57 -24.42 2.75
CA VAL A 75 30.60 -24.94 1.37
C VAL A 75 31.89 -25.72 1.09
N ILE A 76 32.95 -25.51 1.87
CA ILE A 76 34.25 -26.16 1.66
C ILE A 76 34.33 -27.50 2.40
N GLU A 77 33.71 -27.66 3.58
CA GLU A 77 33.74 -28.94 4.32
C GLU A 77 32.87 -30.05 3.69
N VAL A 78 31.78 -29.70 3.00
CA VAL A 78 30.91 -30.71 2.37
C VAL A 78 31.50 -31.26 1.05
N ALA A 79 32.47 -30.57 0.45
CA ALA A 79 33.12 -31.00 -0.78
C ALA A 79 34.27 -32.01 -0.58
N ILE A 80 34.82 -32.11 0.64
CA ILE A 80 35.97 -32.99 0.94
C ILE A 80 35.52 -34.37 1.47
N ALA A 81 34.28 -34.53 1.98
CA ALA A 81 33.83 -35.76 2.63
C ALA A 81 33.23 -36.85 1.71
N LYS A 82 33.40 -36.80 0.37
CA LYS A 82 32.69 -37.73 -0.55
C LYS A 82 33.53 -38.38 -1.65
N ALA A 83 34.81 -38.64 -1.41
CA ALA A 83 35.66 -39.40 -2.31
C ALA A 83 36.46 -40.50 -1.58
N GLU A 84 35.77 -41.51 -1.04
CA GLU A 84 36.38 -42.78 -0.68
C GLU A 84 35.65 -43.94 -1.38
N ALA A 85 36.31 -44.56 -2.36
CA ALA A 85 36.07 -45.96 -2.73
C ALA A 85 37.23 -46.58 -3.55
N LYS A 86 37.96 -47.46 -2.85
CA LYS A 86 38.72 -48.66 -3.25
C LYS A 86 40.16 -48.55 -3.80
N PRO A 87 41.09 -49.39 -3.28
CA PRO A 87 42.51 -49.40 -3.64
C PRO A 87 42.78 -50.29 -4.85
N ILE A 88 43.76 -49.91 -5.67
CA ILE A 88 44.42 -50.78 -6.64
C ILE A 88 45.84 -51.03 -6.12
N GLU A 89 46.08 -52.24 -5.62
CA GLU A 89 47.42 -52.79 -5.47
C GLU A 89 48.04 -53.05 -6.85
N LYS A 90 49.24 -52.53 -7.08
CA LYS A 90 50.40 -53.31 -7.55
C LYS A 90 51.64 -52.43 -7.61
N GLY A 91 52.72 -52.98 -7.08
CA GLY A 91 53.92 -52.25 -6.68
C GLY A 91 54.87 -51.92 -7.82
N ILE A 92 55.69 -50.92 -7.54
CA ILE A 92 57.01 -50.74 -8.14
C ILE A 92 57.95 -50.39 -7.00
N LYS A 93 58.98 -51.22 -6.81
CA LYS A 93 60.06 -51.02 -5.84
C LYS A 93 60.85 -49.76 -6.20
N VAL A 94 61.01 -48.87 -5.22
CA VAL A 94 62.03 -47.81 -5.26
C VAL A 94 63.31 -48.42 -4.70
N THR A 95 64.36 -48.47 -5.50
CA THR A 95 65.74 -48.64 -5.02
C THR A 95 66.39 -47.27 -5.00
N GLU A 96 66.68 -46.77 -3.80
CA GLU A 96 67.65 -45.70 -3.57
C GLU A 96 69.05 -46.16 -4.00
N VAL A 97 69.79 -45.26 -4.62
CA VAL A 97 71.25 -45.27 -4.59
C VAL A 97 71.71 -43.84 -4.35
N GLU A 98 72.44 -43.65 -3.25
CA GLU A 98 73.14 -42.44 -2.86
C GLU A 98 74.34 -42.14 -3.78
N ASP A 99 74.69 -40.86 -3.76
CA ASP A 99 76.03 -40.28 -3.77
C ASP A 99 76.57 -39.47 -4.96
N THR A 100 76.99 -38.26 -4.57
CA THR A 100 78.12 -37.42 -5.03
C THR A 100 78.01 -36.47 -6.24
N PHE A 101 78.30 -35.19 -5.90
CA PHE A 101 78.74 -34.01 -6.67
C PHE A 101 79.40 -34.25 -8.04
N ASP A 102 79.14 -33.38 -9.03
CA ASP A 102 80.03 -32.24 -9.40
C ASP A 102 79.49 -31.44 -10.62
N TYR A 103 79.97 -30.21 -10.77
CA TYR A 103 79.60 -29.18 -11.74
C TYR A 103 80.03 -29.47 -13.21
N LEU A 104 79.39 -28.73 -14.12
CA LEU A 104 79.80 -28.29 -15.47
C LEU A 104 79.45 -29.16 -16.70
N ASN A 105 78.66 -28.50 -17.56
CA ASN A 105 78.70 -28.53 -19.03
C ASN A 105 78.71 -29.89 -19.74
N HIS A 106 77.52 -30.30 -20.21
CA HIS A 106 77.35 -30.62 -21.63
C HIS A 106 75.88 -30.48 -22.06
N ARG A 107 75.63 -29.58 -23.02
CA ARG A 107 74.38 -29.53 -23.78
C ARG A 107 74.24 -30.81 -24.59
N VAL A 108 73.34 -31.70 -24.18
CA VAL A 108 72.79 -32.75 -25.05
C VAL A 108 71.34 -32.41 -25.34
N ARG A 109 71.09 -32.08 -26.60
CA ARG A 109 69.77 -31.75 -27.16
C ARG A 109 69.03 -33.07 -27.37
N GLY A 110 68.30 -33.52 -26.35
CA GLY A 110 67.32 -34.61 -26.45
C GLY A 110 65.92 -34.03 -26.33
N GLU A 111 65.20 -33.89 -27.44
CA GLU A 111 63.78 -33.56 -27.42
C GLU A 111 62.99 -34.77 -26.89
N THR A 112 62.75 -34.81 -25.58
CA THR A 112 61.77 -35.73 -25.00
C THR A 112 60.38 -35.21 -25.33
N LYS A 113 59.82 -35.65 -26.45
CA LYS A 113 58.43 -35.38 -26.83
C LYS A 113 57.52 -36.16 -25.89
N VAL A 114 57.12 -35.54 -24.78
CA VAL A 114 56.05 -36.07 -23.92
C VAL A 114 54.74 -35.97 -24.70
N VAL A 115 54.38 -37.03 -25.41
CA VAL A 115 53.04 -37.17 -25.99
C VAL A 115 52.09 -37.44 -24.82
N ARG A 116 51.48 -36.38 -24.27
CA ARG A 116 50.23 -36.52 -23.52
C ARG A 116 49.19 -36.98 -24.52
N VAL A 117 48.92 -38.28 -24.57
CA VAL A 117 47.68 -38.80 -25.15
C VAL A 117 46.56 -38.31 -24.22
N VAL A 118 46.02 -37.13 -24.53
CA VAL A 118 44.81 -36.67 -23.88
C VAL A 118 43.69 -37.45 -24.54
N ASP A 119 43.15 -38.41 -23.81
CA ASP A 119 42.04 -39.24 -24.26
C ASP A 119 40.85 -38.31 -24.58
N GLU A 120 40.55 -38.11 -25.87
CA GLU A 120 39.56 -37.13 -26.36
C GLU A 120 38.18 -37.36 -25.75
N GLU A 121 37.90 -38.61 -25.37
CA GLU A 121 36.65 -39.03 -24.75
C GLU A 121 36.53 -38.53 -23.31
N LEU A 122 37.63 -38.56 -22.56
CA LEU A 122 37.75 -37.97 -21.21
C LEU A 122 37.62 -36.44 -21.24
N LEU A 123 38.19 -35.78 -22.26
CA LEU A 123 38.07 -34.34 -22.48
C LEU A 123 36.63 -33.93 -22.82
N LYS A 124 35.93 -34.73 -23.63
CA LYS A 124 34.49 -34.54 -23.91
C LYS A 124 33.64 -34.70 -22.67
N GLN A 125 33.85 -35.77 -21.90
CA GLN A 125 33.11 -36.02 -20.65
C GLN A 125 33.36 -34.92 -19.61
N ALA A 126 34.60 -34.44 -19.47
CA ALA A 126 34.94 -33.33 -18.58
C ALA A 126 34.27 -32.01 -19.01
N ASN A 127 34.22 -31.73 -20.32
CA ASN A 127 33.55 -30.54 -20.85
C ASN A 127 32.03 -30.60 -20.71
N GLU A 128 31.41 -31.78 -20.87
CA GLU A 128 29.99 -31.98 -20.63
C GLU A 128 29.63 -31.87 -19.14
N ALA A 129 30.45 -32.43 -18.25
CA ALA A 129 30.30 -32.27 -16.81
C ALA A 129 30.40 -30.79 -16.42
N LYS A 130 31.39 -30.05 -16.95
CA LYS A 130 31.56 -28.62 -16.70
C LYS A 130 30.35 -27.80 -17.19
N LYS A 131 29.80 -28.13 -18.36
CA LYS A 131 28.55 -27.52 -18.87
C LYS A 131 27.35 -27.81 -17.96
N ARG A 132 27.21 -29.03 -17.46
CA ARG A 132 26.13 -29.40 -16.52
C ARG A 132 26.27 -28.66 -15.19
N THR A 133 27.47 -28.54 -14.64
CA THR A 133 27.73 -27.78 -13.40
C THR A 133 27.43 -26.29 -13.60
N GLN A 134 27.88 -25.69 -14.69
CA GLN A 134 27.58 -24.30 -15.03
C GLN A 134 26.09 -24.04 -15.25
N ALA A 135 25.36 -24.96 -15.90
CA ALA A 135 23.91 -24.87 -16.07
C ALA A 135 23.18 -24.98 -14.72
N THR A 136 23.64 -25.86 -13.83
CA THR A 136 23.07 -26.04 -12.48
C THR A 136 23.32 -24.83 -11.60
N GLU A 137 24.53 -24.23 -11.65
CA GLU A 137 24.83 -22.99 -10.94
C GLU A 137 24.06 -21.79 -11.50
N ALA A 138 23.89 -21.71 -12.82
CA ALA A 138 23.06 -20.69 -13.46
C ALA A 138 21.58 -20.83 -13.05
N GLN A 139 21.04 -22.05 -13.00
CA GLN A 139 19.70 -22.31 -12.49
C GLN A 139 19.57 -21.92 -11.02
N ARG A 140 20.50 -22.35 -10.14
CA ARG A 140 20.50 -21.97 -8.71
C ARG A 140 20.61 -20.46 -8.51
N ARG A 141 21.41 -19.76 -9.30
CA ARG A 141 21.48 -18.29 -9.27
C ARG A 141 20.16 -17.66 -9.69
N THR A 142 19.54 -18.17 -10.75
CA THR A 142 18.23 -17.68 -11.24
C THR A 142 17.12 -17.92 -10.20
N GLU A 143 17.12 -19.08 -9.55
CA GLU A 143 16.20 -19.41 -8.46
C GLU A 143 16.43 -18.53 -7.23
N LYS A 144 17.68 -18.32 -6.80
CA LYS A 144 18.00 -17.42 -5.68
C LYS A 144 17.61 -15.97 -5.98
N VAL A 145 17.86 -15.48 -7.20
CA VAL A 145 17.46 -14.13 -7.62
C VAL A 145 15.93 -14.00 -7.66
N SER A 146 15.22 -14.97 -8.21
CA SER A 146 13.75 -15.03 -8.25
C SER A 146 13.12 -15.09 -6.84
N ALA A 147 13.66 -15.91 -5.95
CA ALA A 147 13.22 -15.99 -4.56
C ALA A 147 13.48 -14.68 -3.80
N SER A 148 14.63 -14.05 -4.03
CA SER A 148 14.95 -12.73 -3.46
C SER A 148 14.01 -11.63 -3.96
N ALA A 149 13.62 -11.66 -5.25
CA ALA A 149 12.70 -10.71 -5.86
C ALA A 149 11.28 -10.88 -5.31
N ASN A 150 10.77 -12.12 -5.22
CA ASN A 150 9.48 -12.40 -4.62
C ASN A 150 9.41 -11.96 -3.13
N SER A 151 10.48 -12.16 -2.35
CA SER A 151 10.52 -11.72 -0.95
C SER A 151 10.61 -10.19 -0.79
N ARG A 152 11.27 -9.49 -1.71
CA ARG A 152 11.32 -8.02 -1.73
C ARG A 152 9.98 -7.44 -2.16
N MET A 153 9.35 -8.01 -3.19
CA MET A 153 8.01 -7.63 -3.63
C MET A 153 6.98 -7.82 -2.52
N LEU A 154 6.99 -8.97 -1.83
CA LEU A 154 6.05 -9.25 -0.72
C LEU A 154 6.23 -8.27 0.45
N ARG A 155 7.47 -7.99 0.86
CA ARG A 155 7.77 -6.97 1.89
C ARG A 155 7.36 -5.57 1.44
N GLY A 156 7.59 -5.24 0.17
CA GLY A 156 7.19 -3.98 -0.44
C GLY A 156 5.67 -3.78 -0.43
N THR A 157 4.92 -4.80 -0.83
CA THR A 157 3.46 -4.81 -0.78
C THR A 157 2.95 -4.64 0.64
N MET A 158 3.53 -5.34 1.64
CA MET A 158 3.14 -5.16 3.04
C MET A 158 3.31 -3.70 3.52
N TRP A 159 4.44 -3.07 3.20
CA TRP A 159 4.66 -1.66 3.55
C TRP A 159 3.65 -0.73 2.87
N MET A 160 3.33 -0.96 1.60
CA MET A 160 2.31 -0.19 0.89
C MET A 160 0.92 -0.38 1.49
N THR A 161 0.55 -1.61 1.84
CA THR A 161 -0.73 -1.89 2.50
C THR A 161 -0.81 -1.17 3.84
N ILE A 162 0.21 -1.29 4.70
CA ILE A 162 0.23 -0.61 6.01
C ILE A 162 0.20 0.92 5.84
N GLY A 163 1.09 1.47 5.00
CA GLY A 163 1.16 2.91 4.77
C GLY A 163 -0.15 3.47 4.22
N SER A 164 -0.77 2.78 3.27
CA SER A 164 -2.06 3.20 2.68
C SER A 164 -3.23 3.06 3.65
N MET A 165 -3.31 1.97 4.42
CA MET A 165 -4.37 1.76 5.41
C MET A 165 -4.28 2.77 6.56
N THR A 166 -3.09 2.96 7.13
CA THR A 166 -2.89 3.94 8.21
C THR A 166 -3.17 5.36 7.71
N SER A 167 -2.77 5.70 6.48
CA SER A 167 -3.09 7.00 5.89
C SER A 167 -4.60 7.19 5.70
N ARG A 168 -5.32 6.17 5.20
CA ARG A 168 -6.78 6.25 5.04
C ARG A 168 -7.50 6.36 6.39
N LEU A 169 -7.03 5.64 7.41
CA LEU A 169 -7.57 5.71 8.76
C LEU A 169 -7.36 7.10 9.39
N LEU A 170 -6.14 7.64 9.30
CA LEU A 170 -5.84 9.00 9.77
C LEU A 170 -6.67 10.05 9.00
N GLY A 171 -6.89 9.80 7.70
CA GLY A 171 -7.76 10.58 6.82
C GLY A 171 -9.27 10.48 7.09
N ALA A 172 -9.71 9.59 7.99
CA ALA A 172 -11.08 9.52 8.47
C ALA A 172 -11.19 10.06 9.91
N ILE A 173 -10.25 9.68 10.78
CA ILE A 173 -10.28 10.02 12.21
C ILE A 173 -10.19 11.54 12.43
N TYR A 174 -9.49 12.29 11.58
CA TYR A 174 -9.37 13.75 11.76
C TYR A 174 -10.72 14.47 11.80
N ILE A 175 -11.76 13.91 11.15
CA ILE A 175 -13.09 14.52 11.05
C ILE A 175 -13.67 14.75 12.46
N ILE A 176 -13.37 13.86 13.40
CA ILE A 176 -13.87 13.92 14.77
C ILE A 176 -13.41 15.22 15.46
N PRO A 177 -12.10 15.43 15.74
CA PRO A 177 -11.63 16.65 16.39
C PRO A 177 -11.88 17.90 15.54
N TRP A 178 -11.78 17.80 14.20
CA TRP A 178 -12.04 18.92 13.30
C TRP A 178 -13.45 19.48 13.47
N LEU A 179 -14.48 18.63 13.46
CA LEU A 179 -15.87 19.05 13.67
C LEU A 179 -16.15 19.49 15.11
N MET A 180 -15.43 18.94 16.10
CA MET A 180 -15.55 19.42 17.50
C MET A 180 -15.11 20.88 17.63
N MET A 181 -14.08 21.29 16.89
CA MET A 181 -13.59 22.67 16.87
C MET A 181 -14.49 23.60 16.05
N ILE A 182 -15.04 23.13 14.92
CA ILE A 182 -15.99 23.91 14.12
C ILE A 182 -17.30 24.17 14.88
N GLY A 183 -17.74 23.20 15.68
CA GLY A 183 -18.94 23.30 16.50
C GLY A 183 -20.23 22.86 15.80
N HIS A 184 -21.24 22.54 16.61
CA HIS A 184 -22.46 21.87 16.17
C HIS A 184 -23.31 22.67 15.16
N ALA A 185 -23.27 24.01 15.23
CA ALA A 185 -24.09 24.87 14.37
C ALA A 185 -23.67 24.81 12.89
N TYR A 186 -22.40 24.50 12.61
CA TYR A 186 -21.80 24.59 11.29
C TYR A 186 -21.31 23.23 10.74
N THR A 187 -21.55 22.12 11.45
CA THR A 187 -21.06 20.78 11.07
C THR A 187 -21.36 20.44 9.62
N ASN A 188 -22.63 20.53 9.21
CA ASN A 188 -23.05 20.12 7.87
C ASN A 188 -22.63 21.16 6.82
N GLN A 189 -22.67 22.45 7.16
CA GLN A 189 -22.25 23.53 6.27
C GLN A 189 -20.75 23.46 5.98
N ALA A 190 -19.92 23.19 6.98
CA ALA A 190 -18.48 22.97 6.83
C ALA A 190 -18.18 21.73 6.00
N ASN A 191 -18.89 20.62 6.23
CA ASN A 191 -18.75 19.39 5.44
C ASN A 191 -19.18 19.59 3.98
N SER A 192 -20.31 20.29 3.76
CA SER A 192 -20.79 20.65 2.43
C SER A 192 -19.78 21.52 1.70
N LEU A 193 -19.31 22.59 2.35
CA LEU A 193 -18.34 23.52 1.78
C LEU A 193 -17.01 22.82 1.44
N TYR A 194 -16.52 21.95 2.32
CA TYR A 194 -15.34 21.12 2.06
C TYR A 194 -15.57 20.20 0.86
N ALA A 195 -16.72 19.51 0.79
CA ALA A 195 -17.04 18.59 -0.30
C ALA A 195 -17.11 19.31 -1.64
N GLN A 196 -17.78 20.46 -1.70
CA GLN A 196 -17.94 21.26 -2.91
C GLN A 196 -16.57 21.65 -3.51
N GLY A 197 -15.62 22.04 -2.66
CA GLY A 197 -14.25 22.32 -3.10
C GLY A 197 -13.48 21.05 -3.49
N TYR A 198 -13.53 20.02 -2.64
CA TYR A 198 -12.74 18.79 -2.79
C TYR A 198 -13.11 17.98 -4.03
N GLN A 199 -14.40 17.92 -4.40
CA GLN A 199 -14.88 17.14 -5.55
C GLN A 199 -14.37 17.72 -6.88
N ILE A 200 -14.40 19.04 -7.00
CA ILE A 200 -13.82 19.76 -8.15
C ILE A 200 -12.30 19.55 -8.16
N TYR A 201 -11.63 19.77 -7.01
CA TYR A 201 -10.20 19.50 -6.85
C TYR A 201 -9.80 18.09 -7.28
N ALA A 202 -10.59 17.06 -6.93
CA ALA A 202 -10.28 15.68 -7.26
C ALA A 202 -10.22 15.45 -8.78
N VAL A 203 -11.10 16.10 -9.56
CA VAL A 203 -11.07 16.03 -11.04
C VAL A 203 -9.86 16.75 -11.60
N PHE A 204 -9.52 17.94 -11.10
CA PHE A 204 -8.32 18.64 -11.53
C PHE A 204 -7.05 17.86 -11.22
N LEU A 205 -6.99 17.24 -10.04
CA LEU A 205 -5.88 16.38 -9.65
C LEU A 205 -5.77 15.13 -10.55
N LEU A 206 -6.91 14.54 -10.91
CA LEU A 206 -6.97 13.41 -11.82
C LEU A 206 -6.37 13.76 -13.19
N ILE A 207 -6.74 14.92 -13.74
CA ILE A 207 -6.22 15.44 -15.01
C ILE A 207 -4.72 15.75 -14.88
N ALA A 208 -4.31 16.39 -13.79
CA ALA A 208 -2.93 16.84 -13.58
C ALA A 208 -1.94 15.68 -13.37
N THR A 209 -2.38 14.60 -12.73
CA THR A 209 -1.53 13.42 -12.47
C THR A 209 -1.52 12.42 -13.63
N ALA A 210 -2.54 12.48 -14.51
CA ALA A 210 -2.66 11.73 -15.76
C ALA A 210 -2.21 10.25 -15.69
N GLY A 211 -2.34 9.58 -14.53
CA GLY A 211 -1.98 8.16 -14.31
C GLY A 211 -0.55 7.80 -14.71
N LEU A 212 0.30 8.81 -14.78
CA LEU A 212 1.70 8.71 -15.10
C LEU A 212 2.54 7.99 -14.03
N PRO A 213 2.23 8.02 -12.70
CA PRO A 213 3.12 7.37 -11.73
C PRO A 213 3.24 5.85 -11.96
N ASN A 214 2.14 5.16 -12.24
CA ASN A 214 2.15 3.72 -12.47
C ASN A 214 2.90 3.35 -13.75
N VAL A 215 2.76 4.15 -14.81
CA VAL A 215 3.48 3.91 -16.07
C VAL A 215 4.95 4.26 -15.93
N LEU A 216 5.28 5.32 -15.19
CA LEU A 216 6.65 5.66 -14.83
C LEU A 216 7.31 4.53 -14.05
N ALA A 217 6.64 3.99 -13.02
CA ALA A 217 7.13 2.84 -12.27
C ALA A 217 7.44 1.64 -13.18
N ARG A 218 6.53 1.33 -14.10
CA ARG A 218 6.72 0.23 -15.07
C ARG A 218 7.89 0.48 -16.02
N LEU A 219 8.03 1.69 -16.57
CA LEU A 219 9.12 2.01 -17.49
C LEU A 219 10.48 2.07 -16.79
N VAL A 220 10.52 2.58 -15.56
CA VAL A 220 11.73 2.55 -14.73
C VAL A 220 12.12 1.11 -14.43
N ALA A 221 11.18 0.24 -14.05
CA ALA A 221 11.44 -1.19 -13.84
C ALA A 221 11.96 -1.86 -15.13
N GLU A 222 11.28 -1.68 -16.27
CA GLU A 222 11.66 -2.28 -17.55
C GLU A 222 13.06 -1.83 -18.01
N TYR A 223 13.37 -0.54 -17.92
CA TYR A 223 14.68 -0.03 -18.33
C TYR A 223 15.78 -0.38 -17.31
N SER A 224 15.47 -0.46 -16.02
CA SER A 224 16.40 -0.89 -14.97
C SER A 224 16.78 -2.36 -15.13
N GLU A 225 15.81 -3.24 -15.42
CA GLU A 225 16.07 -4.66 -15.72
C GLU A 225 17.00 -4.86 -16.92
N ARG A 226 16.89 -3.98 -17.92
CA ARG A 226 17.76 -3.98 -19.11
C ARG A 226 19.07 -3.20 -18.93
N GLN A 227 19.35 -2.70 -17.73
CA GLN A 227 20.51 -1.85 -17.40
C GLN A 227 20.63 -0.59 -18.27
N GLN A 228 19.51 -0.04 -18.74
CA GLN A 228 19.44 1.16 -19.57
C GLN A 228 19.20 2.41 -18.71
N PHE A 229 20.09 2.70 -17.76
CA PHE A 229 19.86 3.76 -16.77
C PHE A 229 19.88 5.18 -17.35
N GLY A 230 20.53 5.39 -18.49
CA GLY A 230 20.38 6.63 -19.27
C GLY A 230 18.91 6.90 -19.67
N ARG A 231 18.18 5.86 -20.10
CA ARG A 231 16.74 5.96 -20.41
C ARG A 231 15.90 6.17 -19.16
N VAL A 232 16.25 5.52 -18.05
CA VAL A 232 15.60 5.74 -16.75
C VAL A 232 15.67 7.23 -16.36
N ARG A 233 16.85 7.86 -16.48
CA ARG A 233 17.04 9.29 -16.18
C ARG A 233 16.23 10.18 -17.13
N SER A 234 16.26 9.87 -18.43
CA SER A 234 15.52 10.64 -19.44
C SER A 234 14.02 10.61 -19.15
N VAL A 235 13.46 9.42 -18.92
CA VAL A 235 12.03 9.22 -18.59
C VAL A 235 11.65 9.90 -17.27
N PHE A 236 12.51 9.85 -16.25
CA PHE A 236 12.27 10.57 -14.99
C PHE A 236 12.28 12.09 -15.16
N ARG A 237 13.23 12.64 -15.93
CA ARG A 237 13.28 14.08 -16.20
C ARG A 237 12.05 14.53 -17.00
N GLN A 238 11.68 13.78 -18.03
CA GLN A 238 10.49 14.06 -18.83
C GLN A 238 9.21 13.98 -18.01
N SER A 239 9.08 12.98 -17.12
CA SER A 239 7.90 12.86 -16.26
C SER A 239 7.81 14.02 -15.26
N LEU A 240 8.93 14.46 -14.68
CA LEU A 240 8.96 15.65 -13.81
C LEU A 240 8.54 16.92 -14.56
N VAL A 241 9.08 17.16 -15.76
CA VAL A 241 8.69 18.32 -16.58
C VAL A 241 7.19 18.26 -16.92
N LEU A 242 6.68 17.08 -17.25
CA LEU A 242 5.26 16.87 -17.49
C LEU A 242 4.41 17.13 -16.24
N GLY A 243 4.85 16.64 -15.08
CA GLY A 243 4.17 16.87 -13.80
C GLY A 243 4.11 18.35 -13.44
N ILE A 244 5.21 19.09 -13.61
CA ILE A 244 5.26 20.54 -13.35
C ILE A 244 4.34 21.29 -14.33
N THR A 245 4.41 20.97 -15.62
CA THR A 245 3.58 21.65 -16.64
C THR A 245 2.10 21.37 -16.45
N MET A 246 1.72 20.10 -16.24
CA MET A 246 0.32 19.73 -15.96
C MET A 246 -0.18 20.30 -14.64
N GLY A 247 0.66 20.30 -13.59
CA GLY A 247 0.35 20.92 -12.31
C GLY A 247 0.12 22.43 -12.44
N LEU A 248 0.98 23.13 -13.17
CA LEU A 248 0.85 24.57 -13.42
C LEU A 248 -0.42 24.90 -14.20
N ILE A 249 -0.71 24.15 -15.28
CA ILE A 249 -1.91 24.34 -16.09
C ILE A 249 -3.16 24.06 -15.25
N ALA A 250 -3.22 22.92 -14.56
CA ALA A 250 -4.39 22.54 -13.77
C ALA A 250 -4.62 23.48 -12.58
N ALA A 251 -3.56 23.87 -11.85
CA ALA A 251 -3.67 24.82 -10.76
C ALA A 251 -4.08 26.22 -11.24
N GLY A 252 -3.49 26.70 -12.34
CA GLY A 252 -3.85 27.99 -12.95
C GLY A 252 -5.31 28.01 -13.39
N LEU A 253 -5.76 26.95 -14.08
CA LEU A 253 -7.16 26.81 -14.48
C LEU A 253 -8.10 26.73 -13.27
N LEU A 254 -7.76 25.94 -12.25
CA LEU A 254 -8.58 25.84 -11.03
C LEU A 254 -8.69 27.18 -10.30
N TYR A 255 -7.59 27.93 -10.22
CA TYR A 255 -7.55 29.24 -9.56
C TYR A 255 -8.38 30.27 -10.33
N VAL A 256 -8.16 30.41 -11.64
CA VAL A 256 -8.85 31.40 -12.48
C VAL A 256 -10.34 31.07 -12.65
N LEU A 257 -10.68 29.78 -12.84
CA LEU A 257 -12.07 29.35 -13.02
C LEU A 257 -12.83 29.17 -11.71
N SER A 258 -12.19 29.38 -10.54
CA SER A 258 -12.79 29.16 -9.21
C SER A 258 -14.15 29.85 -9.06
N GLY A 259 -14.32 31.08 -9.55
CA GLY A 259 -15.59 31.81 -9.51
C GLY A 259 -16.72 31.13 -10.31
N ILE A 260 -16.41 30.56 -11.46
CA ILE A 260 -17.38 29.84 -12.31
C ILE A 260 -17.70 28.47 -11.71
N LEU A 261 -16.66 27.76 -11.25
CA LEU A 261 -16.74 26.42 -10.68
C LEU A 261 -17.49 26.40 -9.33
N ALA A 262 -17.59 27.55 -8.65
CA ALA A 262 -18.31 27.71 -7.39
C ALA A 262 -19.85 27.70 -7.52
N GLN A 263 -20.42 27.67 -8.74
CA GLN A 263 -21.87 27.61 -8.98
C GLN A 263 -22.68 28.69 -8.22
N GLY A 264 -22.13 29.88 -8.09
CA GLY A 264 -22.78 31.00 -7.38
C GLY A 264 -22.59 31.01 -5.85
N ASN A 265 -21.93 30.00 -5.27
CA ASN A 265 -21.58 30.01 -3.85
C ASN A 265 -20.22 30.68 -3.62
N ALA A 266 -20.23 31.96 -3.22
CA ALA A 266 -19.01 32.74 -3.00
C ALA A 266 -18.03 32.12 -2.01
N ASN A 267 -18.51 31.31 -1.05
CA ASN A 267 -17.66 30.67 -0.03
C ASN A 267 -16.82 29.53 -0.62
N VAL A 268 -17.21 28.95 -1.75
CA VAL A 268 -16.47 27.86 -2.42
C VAL A 268 -15.22 28.40 -3.14
N VAL A 269 -15.25 29.65 -3.59
CA VAL A 269 -14.14 30.30 -4.32
C VAL A 269 -12.81 30.24 -3.54
N PRO A 270 -12.73 30.72 -2.28
CA PRO A 270 -11.47 30.65 -1.52
C PRO A 270 -11.03 29.21 -1.22
N VAL A 271 -11.98 28.27 -1.12
CA VAL A 271 -11.67 26.83 -0.93
C VAL A 271 -11.03 26.24 -2.20
N LEU A 272 -11.51 26.59 -3.39
CA LEU A 272 -10.89 26.14 -4.65
C LEU A 272 -9.51 26.77 -4.84
N GLN A 273 -9.36 28.04 -4.49
CA GLN A 273 -8.08 28.75 -4.57
C GLN A 273 -7.03 28.15 -3.64
N SER A 274 -7.39 27.76 -2.42
CA SER A 274 -6.47 27.07 -1.51
C SER A 274 -6.05 25.70 -2.04
N LEU A 275 -6.97 24.96 -2.67
CA LEU A 275 -6.70 23.65 -3.27
C LEU A 275 -5.82 23.74 -4.53
N ALA A 276 -5.86 24.86 -5.26
CA ALA A 276 -5.00 25.08 -6.43
C ALA A 276 -3.51 24.97 -6.10
N ALA A 277 -3.09 25.43 -4.90
CA ALA A 277 -1.71 25.28 -4.45
C ALA A 277 -1.30 23.80 -4.32
N ALA A 278 -2.20 22.94 -3.84
CA ALA A 278 -1.95 21.50 -3.76
C ALA A 278 -1.87 20.86 -5.15
N VAL A 279 -2.77 21.22 -6.07
CA VAL A 279 -2.78 20.74 -7.47
C VAL A 279 -1.48 21.06 -8.20
N LEU A 280 -0.83 22.19 -7.87
CA LEU A 280 0.44 22.58 -8.45
C LEU A 280 1.56 21.56 -8.19
N ILE A 281 1.63 21.02 -6.97
CA ILE A 281 2.79 20.22 -6.52
C ILE A 281 2.54 18.71 -6.45
N ILE A 282 1.30 18.25 -6.30
CA ILE A 282 1.00 16.82 -6.18
C ILE A 282 1.36 16.01 -7.44
N PRO A 283 1.25 16.53 -8.68
CA PRO A 283 1.76 15.83 -9.86
C PRO A 283 3.26 15.50 -9.74
N VAL A 284 4.07 16.43 -9.21
CA VAL A 284 5.50 16.21 -8.95
C VAL A 284 5.70 15.10 -7.91
N LEU A 285 4.97 15.17 -6.79
CA LEU A 285 4.97 14.12 -5.77
C LEU A 285 4.63 12.74 -6.36
N SER A 286 3.64 12.71 -7.27
CA SER A 286 3.22 11.48 -7.93
C SER A 286 4.33 10.90 -8.81
N MET A 287 5.01 11.73 -9.62
CA MET A 287 6.14 11.26 -10.43
C MET A 287 7.30 10.76 -9.58
N LEU A 288 7.62 11.43 -8.48
CA LEU A 288 8.66 10.97 -7.55
C LEU A 288 8.33 9.59 -6.96
N ARG A 289 7.06 9.37 -6.58
CA ARG A 289 6.61 8.04 -6.13
C ARG A 289 6.75 7.00 -7.22
N GLY A 290 6.29 7.29 -8.44
CA GLY A 290 6.42 6.39 -9.59
C GLY A 290 7.87 5.99 -9.86
N TYR A 291 8.80 6.95 -9.78
CA TYR A 291 10.23 6.70 -9.94
C TYR A 291 10.78 5.74 -8.87
N VAL A 292 10.52 6.04 -7.59
CA VAL A 292 10.98 5.23 -6.47
C VAL A 292 10.32 3.83 -6.46
N GLN A 293 9.05 3.74 -6.82
CA GLN A 293 8.31 2.48 -6.97
C GLN A 293 8.88 1.62 -8.10
N GLY A 294 9.34 2.23 -9.20
CA GLY A 294 9.96 1.50 -10.31
C GLY A 294 11.29 0.82 -9.95
N PHE A 295 12.00 1.33 -8.94
CA PHE A 295 13.18 0.69 -8.34
C PHE A 295 12.84 -0.27 -7.19
N GLU A 296 11.56 -0.63 -7.04
CA GLU A 296 11.05 -1.48 -5.96
C GLU A 296 11.25 -0.91 -4.54
N PHE A 297 11.56 0.39 -4.41
CA PHE A 297 11.69 1.07 -3.11
C PHE A 297 10.33 1.45 -2.52
N MET A 298 9.44 0.45 -2.42
CA MET A 298 8.05 0.60 -1.97
C MET A 298 7.93 1.16 -0.55
N GLY A 299 8.87 0.82 0.34
CA GLY A 299 8.91 1.35 1.71
C GLY A 299 9.09 2.88 1.76
N LEU A 300 9.93 3.45 0.87
CA LEU A 300 10.13 4.89 0.79
C LEU A 300 8.88 5.61 0.25
N SER A 301 8.21 5.02 -0.75
CA SER A 301 6.93 5.52 -1.24
C SER A 301 5.86 5.48 -0.14
N ALA A 302 5.75 4.37 0.59
CA ALA A 302 4.78 4.21 1.68
C ALA A 302 5.03 5.21 2.81
N LEU A 303 6.29 5.44 3.19
CA LEU A 303 6.67 6.45 4.17
C LEU A 303 6.28 7.85 3.72
N SER A 304 6.54 8.21 2.46
CA SER A 304 6.13 9.53 1.92
C SER A 304 4.62 9.74 1.97
N GLN A 305 3.82 8.69 1.77
CA GLN A 305 2.37 8.73 1.82
C GLN A 305 1.87 8.90 3.26
N PHE A 306 2.46 8.18 4.21
CA PHE A 306 2.15 8.32 5.62
C PHE A 306 2.49 9.74 6.14
N ILE A 307 3.69 10.24 5.84
CA ILE A 307 4.13 11.58 6.26
C ILE A 307 3.29 12.67 5.59
N GLU A 308 2.95 12.53 4.30
CA GLU A 308 2.01 13.44 3.61
C GLU A 308 0.70 13.56 4.40
N GLN A 309 0.10 12.43 4.75
CA GLN A 309 -1.17 12.40 5.45
C GLN A 309 -1.06 12.92 6.89
N LEU A 310 0.04 12.60 7.58
CA LEU A 310 0.30 13.06 8.94
C LEU A 310 0.42 14.58 9.00
N VAL A 311 1.28 15.18 8.16
CA VAL A 311 1.46 16.63 8.12
C VAL A 311 0.19 17.35 7.68
N ARG A 312 -0.56 16.79 6.71
CA ARG A 312 -1.87 17.31 6.31
C ARG A 312 -2.84 17.39 7.49
N VAL A 313 -2.95 16.32 8.28
CA VAL A 313 -3.88 16.29 9.42
C VAL A 313 -3.42 17.22 10.54
N ILE A 314 -2.12 17.24 10.86
CA ILE A 314 -1.56 18.16 11.86
C ILE A 314 -1.84 19.61 11.47
N TYR A 315 -1.52 20.01 10.23
CA TYR A 315 -1.74 21.38 9.76
C TYR A 315 -3.23 21.75 9.79
N MET A 316 -4.09 20.87 9.27
CA MET A 316 -5.54 21.07 9.28
C MET A 316 -6.08 21.32 10.68
N LEU A 317 -5.73 20.46 11.64
CA LEU A 317 -6.22 20.57 13.01
C LEU A 317 -5.61 21.77 13.74
N ALA A 318 -4.31 22.04 13.56
CA ALA A 318 -3.64 23.18 14.16
C ALA A 318 -4.23 24.52 13.68
N MET A 319 -4.44 24.67 12.37
CA MET A 319 -5.04 25.89 11.81
C MET A 319 -6.50 26.04 12.19
N THR A 320 -7.26 24.95 12.23
CA THR A 320 -8.66 24.98 12.71
C THR A 320 -8.73 25.38 14.18
N ALA A 321 -7.86 24.82 15.03
CA ALA A 321 -7.78 25.19 16.45
C ALA A 321 -7.40 26.67 16.61
N TRP A 322 -6.39 27.13 15.87
CA TRP A 322 -5.94 28.51 15.91
C TRP A 322 -7.05 29.50 15.53
N ILE A 323 -7.80 29.21 14.47
CA ILE A 323 -8.89 30.07 13.98
C ILE A 323 -10.09 30.01 14.93
N MET A 324 -10.60 28.81 15.19
CA MET A 324 -11.88 28.63 15.90
C MET A 324 -11.75 28.88 17.42
N LEU A 325 -10.64 28.46 18.03
CA LEU A 325 -10.45 28.53 19.48
C LEU A 325 -9.57 29.71 19.91
N GLY A 326 -8.56 30.06 19.10
CA GLY A 326 -7.59 31.09 19.44
C GLY A 326 -8.02 32.51 19.04
N GLN A 327 -8.46 32.68 17.78
CA GLN A 327 -8.80 34.00 17.22
C GLN A 327 -10.30 34.30 17.16
N HIS A 328 -11.17 33.34 17.49
CA HIS A 328 -12.62 33.44 17.28
C HIS A 328 -12.99 33.82 15.83
N GLY A 329 -12.25 33.28 14.86
CA GLY A 329 -12.48 33.51 13.44
C GLY A 329 -13.68 32.72 12.88
N ASP A 330 -13.92 32.86 11.58
CA ASP A 330 -15.06 32.23 10.91
C ASP A 330 -14.77 30.75 10.55
N TRP A 331 -15.80 29.91 10.61
CA TRP A 331 -15.72 28.49 10.22
C TRP A 331 -15.37 28.34 8.73
N ILE A 332 -15.70 29.33 7.89
CA ILE A 332 -15.33 29.37 6.47
C ILE A 332 -13.80 29.43 6.33
N ASP A 333 -13.13 30.32 7.05
CA ASP A 333 -11.66 30.44 7.03
C ASP A 333 -10.99 29.16 7.54
N ALA A 334 -11.58 28.53 8.56
CA ALA A 334 -11.12 27.24 9.05
C ALA A 334 -11.21 26.15 7.96
N VAL A 335 -12.28 26.09 7.16
CA VAL A 335 -12.43 25.17 6.02
C VAL A 335 -11.42 25.48 4.91
N VAL A 336 -11.17 26.76 4.62
CA VAL A 336 -10.16 27.19 3.63
C VAL A 336 -8.76 26.75 4.02
N GLN A 337 -8.36 26.93 5.29
CA GLN A 337 -7.06 26.44 5.77
C GLN A 337 -7.00 24.90 5.85
N SER A 338 -8.11 24.26 6.20
CA SER A 338 -8.22 22.80 6.23
C SER A 338 -8.00 22.17 4.86
N THR A 339 -8.45 22.84 3.80
CA THR A 339 -8.23 22.40 2.41
C THR A 339 -6.82 22.74 1.93
N PHE A 340 -6.26 23.88 2.34
CA PHE A 340 -4.85 24.24 2.10
C PHE A 340 -3.87 23.23 2.71
N ALA A 341 -4.26 22.52 3.76
CA ALA A 341 -3.45 21.46 4.38
C ALA A 341 -2.94 20.39 3.39
N ALA A 342 -3.65 20.17 2.27
CA ALA A 342 -3.22 19.25 1.22
C ALA A 342 -1.87 19.68 0.59
N PHE A 343 -1.62 20.98 0.47
CA PHE A 343 -0.34 21.52 -0.01
C PHE A 343 0.80 21.16 0.95
N TRP A 344 0.63 21.42 2.25
CA TRP A 344 1.65 21.11 3.26
C TRP A 344 1.93 19.62 3.39
N GLY A 345 0.89 18.79 3.31
CA GLY A 345 1.06 17.34 3.23
C GLY A 345 1.90 16.94 2.01
N ALA A 346 1.53 17.42 0.82
CA ALA A 346 2.23 17.08 -0.41
C ALA A 346 3.71 17.54 -0.37
N LEU A 347 3.97 18.73 0.16
CA LEU A 347 5.33 19.25 0.33
C LEU A 347 6.17 18.36 1.25
N ALA A 348 5.62 17.91 2.38
CA ALA A 348 6.29 16.98 3.29
C ALA A 348 6.56 15.62 2.63
N GLY A 349 5.61 15.11 1.85
CA GLY A 349 5.80 13.88 1.05
C GLY A 349 6.93 14.02 0.03
N ILE A 350 7.01 15.16 -0.66
CA ILE A 350 8.09 15.46 -1.61
C ILE A 350 9.44 15.48 -0.88
N LEU A 351 9.51 16.16 0.27
CA LEU A 351 10.74 16.26 1.06
C LEU A 351 11.25 14.88 1.47
N VAL A 352 10.37 13.98 1.95
CA VAL A 352 10.73 12.60 2.29
C VAL A 352 11.34 11.86 1.10
N LEU A 353 10.74 12.00 -0.09
CA LEU A 353 11.25 11.32 -1.29
C LEU A 353 12.58 11.90 -1.76
N LEU A 354 12.74 13.23 -1.75
CA LEU A 354 13.99 13.88 -2.13
C LEU A 354 15.13 13.51 -1.19
N LEU A 355 14.88 13.52 0.13
CA LEU A 355 15.86 13.06 1.13
C LEU A 355 16.18 11.58 0.94
N GLY A 356 15.17 10.73 0.71
CA GLY A 356 15.38 9.31 0.48
C GLY A 356 16.18 8.99 -0.79
N ILE A 357 15.95 9.74 -1.87
CA ILE A 357 16.73 9.65 -3.12
C ILE A 357 18.17 10.14 -2.88
N TRP A 358 18.34 11.25 -2.17
CA TRP A 358 19.66 11.84 -1.87
C TRP A 358 20.52 10.95 -0.98
N LEU A 359 19.97 10.39 0.10
CA LEU A 359 20.67 9.45 0.99
C LEU A 359 21.11 8.18 0.26
N ARG A 360 20.41 7.82 -0.83
CA ARG A 360 20.71 6.66 -1.68
C ARG A 360 21.41 7.05 -2.98
N ARG A 361 21.99 8.26 -3.06
CA ARG A 361 22.67 8.74 -4.27
C ARG A 361 23.70 7.74 -4.79
N GLY A 362 24.47 7.07 -3.92
CA GLY A 362 25.45 6.06 -4.33
C GLY A 362 24.85 4.84 -5.03
N TYR A 363 23.64 4.41 -4.62
CA TYR A 363 22.90 3.37 -5.35
C TYR A 363 22.46 3.87 -6.73
N PHE A 364 21.89 5.06 -6.84
CA PHE A 364 21.46 5.59 -8.14
C PHE A 364 22.66 5.88 -9.06
N GLU A 365 23.73 6.47 -8.53
CA GLU A 365 24.97 6.80 -9.25
C GLU A 365 25.71 5.57 -9.77
N SER A 366 25.89 4.53 -8.94
CA SER A 366 26.55 3.29 -9.38
C SER A 366 25.84 2.64 -10.57
N GLN A 367 24.51 2.65 -10.61
CA GLN A 367 23.74 2.12 -11.73
C GLN A 367 24.00 2.92 -13.03
N TYR A 368 24.20 4.24 -12.94
CA TYR A 368 24.48 5.08 -14.12
C TYR A 368 25.87 4.85 -14.70
N VAL A 369 26.89 4.57 -13.87
CA VAL A 369 28.26 4.30 -14.35
C VAL A 369 28.31 3.02 -15.20
N LEU A 370 27.42 2.05 -14.93
CA LEU A 370 27.28 0.83 -15.72
C LEU A 370 26.58 1.02 -17.09
N SER A 371 26.01 2.19 -17.38
CA SER A 371 25.31 2.44 -18.64
C SER A 371 26.25 2.90 -19.76
N GLY A 372 26.42 2.07 -20.79
CA GLY A 372 27.01 2.50 -22.07
C GLY A 372 26.16 3.58 -22.74
N ALA A 373 26.80 4.47 -23.51
CA ALA A 373 26.20 5.63 -24.16
C ALA A 373 25.12 5.23 -25.20
N LEU A 374 23.87 5.04 -24.77
CA LEU A 374 22.73 4.86 -25.65
C LEU A 374 22.02 6.20 -25.89
N HIS A 375 21.76 6.49 -27.17
CA HIS A 375 21.07 7.70 -27.61
C HIS A 375 19.60 7.74 -27.14
N GLU A 376 19.18 8.95 -26.75
CA GLU A 376 17.84 9.30 -26.31
C GLU A 376 16.87 9.41 -27.49
N GLU A 377 15.90 8.48 -27.61
CA GLU A 377 14.65 8.79 -28.30
C GLU A 377 13.64 9.35 -27.30
N SER A 378 13.74 10.66 -27.04
CA SER A 378 13.01 11.33 -25.95
C SER A 378 11.50 11.51 -26.22
N GLY A 379 11.09 11.85 -27.44
CA GLY A 379 9.70 12.30 -27.72
C GLY A 379 8.64 11.20 -27.77
N SER A 380 9.01 9.96 -28.13
CA SER A 380 8.04 8.89 -28.40
C SER A 380 7.52 8.19 -27.14
N VAL A 381 8.26 8.26 -26.03
CA VAL A 381 7.95 7.50 -24.80
C VAL A 381 6.83 8.18 -24.01
N LEU A 382 6.91 9.50 -23.80
CA LEU A 382 5.93 10.26 -23.01
C LEU A 382 4.52 10.20 -23.60
N LEU A 383 4.37 10.34 -24.92
CA LEU A 383 3.08 10.20 -25.59
C LEU A 383 2.52 8.78 -25.47
N LYS A 384 3.39 7.75 -25.53
CA LYS A 384 3.00 6.36 -25.26
C LYS A 384 2.53 6.18 -23.81
N MET A 385 3.16 6.86 -22.84
CA MET A 385 2.75 6.82 -21.43
C MET A 385 1.35 7.38 -21.24
N VAL A 386 1.11 8.61 -21.71
CA VAL A 386 -0.20 9.28 -21.59
C VAL A 386 -1.31 8.46 -22.25
N ARG A 387 -1.08 7.95 -23.46
CA ARG A 387 -2.07 7.16 -24.20
C ARG A 387 -2.45 5.86 -23.50
N GLN A 388 -1.53 5.25 -22.77
CA GLN A 388 -1.78 4.01 -22.03
C GLN A 388 -2.41 4.25 -20.65
N SER A 389 -2.06 5.36 -19.99
CA SER A 389 -2.63 5.71 -18.68
C SER A 389 -4.04 6.26 -18.79
N LEU A 390 -4.38 7.00 -19.85
CA LEU A 390 -5.66 7.72 -19.98
C LEU A 390 -6.90 6.85 -19.70
N PRO A 391 -7.05 5.64 -20.29
CA PRO A 391 -8.22 4.81 -20.04
C PRO A 391 -8.34 4.30 -18.60
N ILE A 392 -7.20 3.99 -17.98
CA ILE A 392 -7.12 3.49 -16.59
C ILE A 392 -7.63 4.54 -15.63
N ILE A 393 -7.21 5.79 -15.84
CA ILE A 393 -7.55 6.92 -14.97
C ILE A 393 -9.00 7.31 -15.17
N LEU A 394 -9.46 7.44 -16.41
CA LEU A 394 -10.83 7.82 -16.69
C LEU A 394 -11.78 6.83 -16.04
N ALA A 395 -11.51 5.53 -16.18
CA ALA A 395 -12.27 4.53 -15.45
C ALA A 395 -12.10 4.65 -13.93
N GLY A 396 -10.87 4.73 -13.41
CA GLY A 396 -10.63 4.94 -11.97
C GLY A 396 -11.28 6.20 -11.38
N SER A 397 -11.59 7.18 -12.22
CA SER A 397 -12.23 8.44 -11.86
C SER A 397 -13.75 8.37 -11.75
N ALA A 398 -14.38 7.23 -12.08
CA ALA A 398 -15.84 7.11 -12.16
C ALA A 398 -16.55 7.66 -10.91
N ILE A 399 -16.05 7.32 -9.72
CA ILE A 399 -16.63 7.77 -8.45
C ILE A 399 -16.51 9.29 -8.33
N SER A 400 -15.34 9.88 -8.63
CA SER A 400 -15.14 11.33 -8.57
C SER A 400 -15.99 12.08 -9.60
N LEU A 401 -16.10 11.57 -10.82
CA LEU A 401 -16.95 12.15 -11.87
C LEU A 401 -18.43 12.10 -11.49
N VAL A 402 -18.87 10.99 -10.90
CA VAL A 402 -20.23 10.84 -10.36
C VAL A 402 -20.51 11.83 -9.24
N GLN A 403 -19.58 12.01 -8.31
CA GLN A 403 -19.72 12.98 -7.21
C GLN A 403 -19.79 14.43 -7.71
N VAL A 404 -19.00 14.77 -8.72
CA VAL A 404 -19.08 16.08 -9.38
C VAL A 404 -20.43 16.24 -10.08
N LEU A 405 -20.89 15.22 -10.80
CA LEU A 405 -22.22 15.24 -11.40
C LEU A 405 -23.31 15.44 -10.34
N ASP A 406 -23.20 14.79 -9.19
CA ASP A 406 -24.10 15.00 -8.05
C ASP A 406 -24.06 16.44 -7.56
N GLN A 407 -22.88 17.00 -7.33
CA GLN A 407 -22.73 18.39 -6.90
C GLN A 407 -23.37 19.38 -7.88
N TYR A 408 -23.07 19.27 -9.18
CA TYR A 408 -23.59 20.21 -10.18
C TYR A 408 -25.09 20.03 -10.44
N THR A 409 -25.64 18.82 -10.34
CA THR A 409 -27.06 18.59 -10.63
C THR A 409 -27.96 18.76 -9.41
N PHE A 410 -27.53 18.34 -8.22
CA PHE A 410 -28.37 18.28 -7.02
C PHE A 410 -28.87 19.66 -6.60
N PHE A 411 -27.97 20.65 -6.48
CA PHE A 411 -28.37 22.02 -6.10
C PHE A 411 -29.33 22.62 -7.13
N HIS A 412 -29.05 22.47 -8.42
CA HIS A 412 -29.91 22.98 -9.50
C HIS A 412 -31.31 22.33 -9.46
N ILE A 413 -31.39 21.00 -9.38
CA ILE A 413 -32.66 20.27 -9.34
C ILE A 413 -33.48 20.69 -8.11
N MET A 414 -32.85 20.68 -6.93
CA MET A 414 -33.56 20.96 -5.68
C MET A 414 -34.01 22.42 -5.59
N GLN A 415 -33.18 23.38 -5.98
CA GLN A 415 -33.54 24.80 -5.91
C GLN A 415 -34.62 25.20 -6.92
N GLN A 416 -34.61 24.62 -8.13
CA GLN A 416 -35.54 25.01 -9.19
C GLN A 416 -36.88 24.27 -9.13
N LEU A 417 -36.88 23.01 -8.66
CA LEU A 417 -38.04 22.12 -8.77
C LEU A 417 -38.68 21.78 -7.42
N THR A 418 -38.11 22.24 -6.29
CA THR A 418 -38.66 22.03 -4.95
C THR A 418 -38.77 23.33 -4.17
N LYS A 419 -39.39 23.28 -2.99
CA LYS A 419 -39.56 24.44 -2.08
C LYS A 419 -38.64 24.40 -0.87
N PHE A 420 -37.62 23.55 -0.87
CA PHE A 420 -36.68 23.45 0.24
C PHE A 420 -35.83 24.72 0.36
N SER A 421 -35.52 25.12 1.59
CA SER A 421 -34.56 26.21 1.83
C SER A 421 -33.17 25.79 1.37
N TYR A 422 -32.33 26.78 1.02
CA TYR A 422 -30.92 26.52 0.70
C TYR A 422 -30.22 25.75 1.83
N SER A 423 -30.50 26.10 3.09
CA SER A 423 -29.92 25.42 4.26
C SER A 423 -30.30 23.94 4.34
N ALA A 424 -31.53 23.57 4.01
CA ALA A 424 -31.95 22.16 3.99
C ALA A 424 -31.26 21.39 2.87
N ILE A 425 -31.19 21.98 1.67
CA ILE A 425 -30.50 21.38 0.51
C ILE A 425 -29.01 21.18 0.84
N ASP A 426 -28.36 22.17 1.44
CA ASP A 426 -26.96 22.12 1.84
C ASP A 426 -26.69 21.03 2.90
N GLN A 427 -27.58 20.86 3.88
CA GLN A 427 -27.49 19.79 4.86
C GLN A 427 -27.61 18.39 4.22
N MET A 428 -28.56 18.22 3.31
CA MET A 428 -28.76 16.96 2.59
C MET A 428 -27.54 16.64 1.74
N PHE A 429 -26.98 17.64 1.05
CA PHE A 429 -25.73 17.50 0.31
C PHE A 429 -24.57 17.09 1.21
N ALA A 430 -24.38 17.74 2.36
CA ALA A 430 -23.35 17.35 3.32
C ALA A 430 -23.47 15.87 3.74
N GLN A 431 -24.70 15.43 4.04
CA GLN A 431 -24.97 14.09 4.53
C GLN A 431 -24.59 12.99 3.51
N PHE A 432 -25.02 13.10 2.24
CA PHE A 432 -24.72 12.07 1.26
C PHE A 432 -23.33 12.25 0.62
N SER A 433 -22.94 13.50 0.36
CA SER A 433 -21.78 13.84 -0.47
C SER A 433 -20.47 13.81 0.31
N PHE A 434 -20.51 14.18 1.60
CA PHE A 434 -19.35 14.14 2.49
C PHE A 434 -19.49 13.05 3.55
N ASN A 435 -20.52 13.13 4.41
CA ASN A 435 -20.58 12.35 5.65
C ASN A 435 -20.62 10.85 5.35
N ALA A 436 -21.59 10.41 4.56
CA ALA A 436 -21.72 9.01 4.18
C ALA A 436 -20.53 8.54 3.34
N ASN A 437 -20.19 9.27 2.28
CA ASN A 437 -19.08 8.92 1.38
C ASN A 437 -17.75 8.71 2.11
N LYS A 438 -17.40 9.57 3.07
CA LYS A 438 -16.15 9.42 3.85
C LYS A 438 -16.09 8.10 4.61
N LEU A 439 -17.20 7.69 5.25
CA LEU A 439 -17.26 6.45 6.01
C LEU A 439 -17.23 5.22 5.10
N ILE A 440 -17.97 5.24 4.00
CA ILE A 440 -18.04 4.09 3.08
C ILE A 440 -16.73 3.86 2.35
N MET A 441 -16.01 4.92 1.99
CA MET A 441 -14.70 4.79 1.37
C MET A 441 -13.68 4.10 2.28
N LEU A 442 -13.86 4.12 3.61
CA LEU A 442 -13.07 3.30 4.52
C LEU A 442 -13.31 1.81 4.29
N THR A 443 -14.56 1.38 4.14
CA THR A 443 -14.90 -0.02 3.84
C THR A 443 -14.44 -0.42 2.44
N VAL A 444 -14.75 0.40 1.43
CA VAL A 444 -14.32 0.17 0.03
C VAL A 444 -12.79 0.05 -0.05
N SER A 445 -12.06 0.82 0.76
CA SER A 445 -10.59 0.76 0.76
C SER A 445 -10.01 -0.61 1.08
N ILE A 446 -10.63 -1.33 2.01
CA ILE A 446 -10.18 -2.66 2.44
C ILE A 446 -10.39 -3.65 1.31
N ALA A 447 -11.55 -3.60 0.64
CA ALA A 447 -11.82 -4.46 -0.50
C ALA A 447 -10.89 -4.19 -1.68
N VAL A 448 -10.58 -2.92 -1.97
CA VAL A 448 -9.60 -2.55 -2.99
C VAL A 448 -8.22 -3.11 -2.65
N GLY A 449 -7.75 -2.93 -1.41
CA GLY A 449 -6.46 -3.46 -0.99
C GLY A 449 -6.37 -4.99 -1.12
N MET A 450 -7.46 -5.71 -0.86
CA MET A 450 -7.51 -7.16 -1.07
C MET A 450 -7.54 -7.53 -2.57
N ALA A 451 -8.28 -6.79 -3.40
CA ALA A 451 -8.29 -7.03 -4.85
C ALA A 451 -6.95 -6.71 -5.53
N GLU A 452 -6.20 -5.73 -5.03
CA GLU A 452 -4.83 -5.44 -5.47
C GLU A 452 -3.90 -6.64 -5.26
N THR A 453 -4.12 -7.46 -4.23
CA THR A 453 -3.32 -8.68 -4.02
C THR A 453 -3.66 -9.82 -4.99
N ALA A 454 -4.85 -9.83 -5.59
CA ALA A 454 -5.24 -10.78 -6.62
C ALA A 454 -4.71 -10.39 -8.01
N LEU A 455 -4.30 -9.13 -8.20
CA LEU A 455 -3.86 -8.58 -9.48
C LEU A 455 -2.58 -9.26 -10.04
N PRO A 456 -1.52 -9.52 -9.24
CA PRO A 456 -0.34 -10.25 -9.73
C PRO A 456 -0.66 -11.68 -10.15
N MET A 457 -1.63 -12.34 -9.49
CA MET A 457 -2.07 -13.68 -9.88
C MET A 457 -2.76 -13.65 -11.25
N LEU A 458 -3.62 -12.66 -11.48
CA LEU A 458 -4.29 -12.47 -12.76
C LEU A 458 -3.31 -12.13 -13.90
N ALA A 459 -2.29 -11.31 -13.60
CA ALA A 459 -1.23 -10.98 -14.55
C ALA A 459 -0.38 -12.21 -14.93
N ARG A 460 -0.06 -13.09 -13.97
CA ARG A 460 0.66 -14.36 -14.20
C ARG A 460 -0.19 -15.37 -14.98
N ALA A 461 -1.46 -15.54 -14.63
CA ALA A 461 -2.38 -16.41 -15.37
C ALA A 461 -2.51 -15.96 -16.84
N LYS A 462 -2.52 -14.64 -17.08
CA LYS A 462 -2.52 -14.07 -18.43
C LYS A 462 -1.26 -14.42 -19.23
N THR A 463 -0.06 -14.38 -18.61
CA THR A 463 1.18 -14.76 -19.31
C THR A 463 1.22 -16.25 -19.65
N ASN A 464 0.60 -17.10 -18.83
CA ASN A 464 0.51 -18.54 -19.06
C ASN A 464 -0.56 -18.91 -20.11
N GLY A 465 -1.48 -18.01 -20.43
CA GLY A 465 -2.44 -18.16 -21.53
C GLY A 465 -3.61 -19.10 -21.29
N ASN A 466 -3.81 -19.63 -20.09
CA ASN A 466 -4.91 -20.55 -19.79
C ASN A 466 -6.21 -19.77 -19.41
N PRO A 467 -7.27 -19.80 -20.24
CA PRO A 467 -8.51 -19.08 -19.96
C PRO A 467 -9.26 -19.60 -18.74
N TYR A 468 -9.09 -20.87 -18.37
CA TYR A 468 -9.71 -21.46 -17.17
C TYR A 468 -9.08 -20.91 -15.90
N GLU A 469 -7.75 -20.85 -15.84
CA GLU A 469 -7.02 -20.26 -14.72
C GLU A 469 -7.41 -18.79 -14.53
N ILE A 470 -7.57 -18.03 -15.63
CA ILE A 470 -8.08 -16.66 -15.57
C ILE A 470 -9.50 -16.61 -15.00
N GLY A 471 -10.39 -17.51 -15.43
CA GLY A 471 -11.75 -17.65 -14.92
C GLY A 471 -11.80 -17.91 -13.42
N ASP A 472 -10.94 -18.79 -12.92
CA ASP A 472 -10.81 -19.12 -11.50
C ASP A 472 -10.31 -17.92 -10.68
N GLN A 473 -9.31 -17.18 -11.20
CA GLN A 473 -8.83 -15.97 -10.54
C GLN A 473 -9.88 -14.85 -10.51
N ILE A 474 -10.69 -14.72 -11.56
CA ILE A 474 -11.83 -13.79 -11.58
C ILE A 474 -12.86 -14.19 -10.53
N ALA A 475 -13.22 -15.48 -10.47
CA ALA A 475 -14.15 -16.00 -9.47
C ALA A 475 -13.62 -15.75 -8.05
N TYR A 476 -12.34 -16.02 -7.81
CA TYR A 476 -11.69 -15.77 -6.52
C TYR A 476 -11.72 -14.29 -6.13
N ALA A 477 -11.39 -13.37 -7.03
CA ALA A 477 -11.48 -11.93 -6.77
C ALA A 477 -12.90 -11.47 -6.42
N LEU A 478 -13.93 -12.02 -7.10
CA LEU A 478 -15.34 -11.72 -6.79
C LEU A 478 -15.79 -12.34 -5.45
N LYS A 479 -15.25 -13.51 -5.09
CA LYS A 479 -15.49 -14.13 -3.77
C LYS A 479 -14.86 -13.32 -2.64
N LEU A 480 -13.62 -12.86 -2.82
CA LEU A 480 -12.94 -11.98 -1.86
C LEU A 480 -13.71 -10.66 -1.68
N LEU A 481 -14.17 -10.07 -2.78
CA LEU A 481 -15.04 -8.90 -2.75
C LEU A 481 -16.28 -9.16 -1.88
N ALA A 482 -17.02 -10.24 -2.15
CA ALA A 482 -18.21 -10.59 -1.41
C ALA A 482 -17.92 -10.80 0.08
N PHE A 483 -16.88 -11.58 0.38
CA PHE A 483 -16.40 -11.91 1.72
C PHE A 483 -16.10 -10.67 2.58
N VAL A 484 -15.67 -9.57 1.97
CA VAL A 484 -15.32 -8.34 2.70
C VAL A 484 -16.47 -7.34 2.67
N MET A 485 -17.01 -7.04 1.49
CA MET A 485 -17.91 -5.90 1.31
C MET A 485 -19.30 -6.14 1.85
N ILE A 486 -19.84 -7.35 1.71
CA ILE A 486 -21.18 -7.68 2.19
C ILE A 486 -21.28 -7.56 3.71
N PRO A 487 -20.44 -8.23 4.52
CA PRO A 487 -20.51 -8.10 5.98
C PRO A 487 -20.14 -6.69 6.44
N ALA A 488 -19.17 -6.03 5.80
CA ALA A 488 -18.80 -4.68 6.21
C ALA A 488 -19.90 -3.64 5.91
N SER A 489 -20.60 -3.78 4.79
CA SER A 489 -21.76 -2.95 4.43
C SER A 489 -22.94 -3.18 5.35
N LEU A 490 -23.35 -4.44 5.56
CA LEU A 490 -24.44 -4.76 6.46
C LEU A 490 -24.09 -4.39 7.91
N GLY A 491 -22.86 -4.64 8.35
CA GLY A 491 -22.38 -4.24 9.67
C GLY A 491 -22.45 -2.74 9.87
N MET A 492 -21.98 -1.95 8.88
CA MET A 492 -22.09 -0.49 8.90
C MET A 492 -23.55 -0.01 8.95
N ALA A 493 -24.45 -0.64 8.18
CA ALA A 493 -25.87 -0.32 8.22
C ALA A 493 -26.48 -0.61 9.61
N ALA A 494 -26.11 -1.74 10.24
CA ALA A 494 -26.59 -2.12 11.56
C ALA A 494 -26.15 -1.13 12.66
N VAL A 495 -24.93 -0.59 12.56
CA VAL A 495 -24.35 0.35 13.53
C VAL A 495 -24.38 1.81 13.05
N ALA A 496 -25.17 2.12 12.03
CA ALA A 496 -25.13 3.43 11.38
C ALA A 496 -25.38 4.60 12.33
N ARG A 497 -26.32 4.46 13.28
CA ARG A 497 -26.63 5.51 14.26
C ARG A 497 -25.43 5.83 15.17
N PRO A 498 -24.89 4.88 15.96
CA PRO A 498 -23.73 5.17 16.80
C PRO A 498 -22.50 5.58 15.98
N LEU A 499 -22.32 5.03 14.77
CA LEU A 499 -21.25 5.43 13.87
C LEU A 499 -21.40 6.88 13.40
N TYR A 500 -22.59 7.29 12.98
CA TYR A 500 -22.85 8.65 12.52
C TYR A 500 -22.62 9.67 13.64
N ILE A 501 -23.16 9.43 14.84
CA ILE A 501 -23.01 10.35 15.97
C ILE A 501 -21.54 10.45 16.40
N THR A 502 -20.80 9.34 16.39
CA THR A 502 -19.36 9.35 16.73
C THR A 502 -18.57 10.32 15.84
N PHE A 503 -18.83 10.30 14.53
CA PHE A 503 -18.09 11.13 13.56
C PHE A 503 -18.64 12.54 13.41
N TYR A 504 -19.97 12.69 13.31
CA TYR A 504 -20.63 13.94 12.93
C TYR A 504 -21.38 14.61 14.08
N GLY A 505 -21.54 13.94 15.22
CA GLY A 505 -22.33 14.43 16.34
C GLY A 505 -23.84 14.32 16.12
N ALA A 506 -24.61 14.96 17.00
CA ALA A 506 -26.07 14.83 17.05
C ALA A 506 -26.83 15.78 16.11
N VAL A 507 -26.20 16.25 15.02
CA VAL A 507 -26.82 17.20 14.08
C VAL A 507 -27.60 16.44 13.01
N ASP A 508 -28.92 16.60 13.01
CA ASP A 508 -29.85 15.90 12.09
C ASP A 508 -29.60 14.38 12.01
N VAL A 509 -29.51 13.76 13.20
CA VAL A 509 -29.13 12.34 13.35
C VAL A 509 -30.02 11.40 12.57
N THR A 510 -31.33 11.66 12.52
CA THR A 510 -32.30 10.76 11.88
C THR A 510 -32.02 10.67 10.38
N ASN A 511 -31.92 11.80 9.68
CA ASN A 511 -31.63 11.80 8.24
C ASN A 511 -30.19 11.35 7.97
N GLY A 512 -29.22 11.82 8.76
CA GLY A 512 -27.82 11.43 8.63
C GLY A 512 -27.59 9.93 8.78
N THR A 513 -28.23 9.31 9.77
CA THR A 513 -28.21 7.85 10.00
C THR A 513 -28.83 7.12 8.82
N LEU A 514 -30.01 7.55 8.38
CA LEU A 514 -30.73 6.90 7.27
C LEU A 514 -29.91 6.97 5.98
N ILE A 515 -29.35 8.14 5.65
CA ILE A 515 -28.48 8.31 4.49
C ILE A 515 -27.25 7.42 4.60
N LEU A 516 -26.63 7.31 5.78
CA LEU A 516 -25.49 6.41 6.00
C LEU A 516 -25.85 4.93 5.81
N GLN A 517 -27.02 4.49 6.30
CA GLN A 517 -27.50 3.11 6.10
C GLN A 517 -27.67 2.79 4.61
N TYR A 518 -28.37 3.65 3.88
CA TYR A 518 -28.55 3.48 2.43
C TYR A 518 -27.23 3.50 1.68
N SER A 519 -26.36 4.45 2.03
CA SER A 519 -25.06 4.59 1.40
C SER A 519 -24.17 3.38 1.70
N ALA A 520 -24.29 2.74 2.87
CA ALA A 520 -23.56 1.51 3.17
C ALA A 520 -23.84 0.42 2.13
N TYR A 521 -25.08 0.28 1.66
CA TYR A 521 -25.44 -0.64 0.57
C TYR A 521 -24.84 -0.22 -0.77
N VAL A 522 -24.86 1.09 -1.09
CA VAL A 522 -24.15 1.64 -2.27
C VAL A 522 -22.65 1.32 -2.21
N GLY A 523 -22.08 1.28 -1.01
CA GLY A 523 -20.70 0.88 -0.76
C GLY A 523 -20.33 -0.46 -1.36
N VAL A 524 -21.21 -1.48 -1.29
CA VAL A 524 -20.97 -2.80 -1.91
C VAL A 524 -20.74 -2.66 -3.41
N VAL A 525 -21.53 -1.82 -4.06
CA VAL A 525 -21.47 -1.57 -5.49
C VAL A 525 -20.21 -0.78 -5.87
N PHE A 526 -19.76 0.17 -5.05
CA PHE A 526 -18.46 0.83 -5.24
C PHE A 526 -17.29 -0.13 -5.08
N GLY A 527 -17.32 -0.99 -4.06
CA GLY A 527 -16.35 -2.07 -3.88
C GLY A 527 -16.31 -2.96 -5.11
N ALA A 528 -17.47 -3.43 -5.57
CA ALA A 528 -17.59 -4.28 -6.75
C ALA A 528 -17.03 -3.60 -8.01
N TYR A 529 -17.34 -2.32 -8.22
CA TYR A 529 -16.80 -1.54 -9.33
C TYR A 529 -15.27 -1.52 -9.31
N MET A 530 -14.67 -1.23 -8.15
CA MET A 530 -13.21 -1.13 -8.04
C MET A 530 -12.52 -2.48 -8.26
N VAL A 531 -13.10 -3.57 -7.77
CA VAL A 531 -12.56 -4.93 -8.00
C VAL A 531 -12.68 -5.34 -9.46
N VAL A 532 -13.84 -5.12 -10.09
CA VAL A 532 -14.02 -5.38 -11.52
C VAL A 532 -13.08 -4.52 -12.35
N LEU A 533 -12.92 -3.25 -12.01
CA LEU A 533 -11.96 -2.36 -12.65
C LEU A 533 -10.52 -2.91 -12.57
N ALA A 534 -10.08 -3.36 -11.38
CA ALA A 534 -8.77 -3.98 -11.20
C ALA A 534 -8.61 -5.25 -12.06
N ILE A 535 -9.64 -6.10 -12.16
CA ILE A 535 -9.64 -7.29 -13.03
C ILE A 535 -9.42 -6.88 -14.49
N TYR A 536 -10.18 -5.92 -15.01
CA TYR A 536 -10.01 -5.44 -16.39
C TYR A 536 -8.62 -4.83 -16.64
N GLN A 537 -8.09 -4.10 -15.66
CA GLN A 537 -6.73 -3.55 -15.72
C GLN A 537 -5.68 -4.65 -15.75
N GLY A 538 -5.78 -5.68 -14.90
CA GLY A 538 -4.88 -6.83 -14.89
C GLY A 538 -4.93 -7.65 -16.19
N LEU A 539 -6.12 -7.77 -16.79
CA LEU A 539 -6.30 -8.39 -18.10
C LEU A 539 -5.81 -7.50 -19.25
N GLY A 540 -5.49 -6.23 -19.01
CA GLY A 540 -5.10 -5.25 -20.04
C GLY A 540 -6.25 -4.85 -20.97
N ARG A 541 -7.51 -5.07 -20.57
CA ARG A 541 -8.71 -4.76 -21.35
C ARG A 541 -9.22 -3.36 -21.06
N LEU A 542 -8.34 -2.38 -21.23
CA LEU A 542 -8.55 -0.98 -20.86
C LEU A 542 -9.65 -0.25 -21.64
N ARG A 543 -10.08 -0.76 -22.79
CA ARG A 543 -11.19 -0.18 -23.54
C ARG A 543 -12.55 -0.47 -22.89
N GLU A 544 -12.67 -1.64 -22.27
CA GLU A 544 -13.93 -2.06 -21.63
C GLU A 544 -14.17 -1.23 -20.36
N THR A 545 -13.12 -0.79 -19.68
CA THR A 545 -13.24 0.09 -18.50
C THR A 545 -13.84 1.46 -18.85
N LEU A 546 -13.60 1.95 -20.06
CA LEU A 546 -14.22 3.17 -20.58
C LEU A 546 -15.70 2.97 -20.91
N TRP A 547 -16.08 1.82 -21.49
CA TRP A 547 -17.48 1.50 -21.72
C TRP A 547 -18.27 1.38 -20.43
N ILE A 548 -17.68 0.73 -19.42
CA ILE A 548 -18.29 0.65 -18.08
C ILE A 548 -18.54 2.06 -17.55
N LEU A 549 -17.52 2.94 -17.54
CA LEU A 549 -17.66 4.33 -17.10
C LEU A 549 -18.78 5.06 -17.86
N LEU A 550 -18.82 4.95 -19.19
CA LEU A 550 -19.81 5.62 -20.00
C LEU A 550 -21.24 5.17 -19.64
N ILE A 551 -21.45 3.87 -19.47
CA ILE A 551 -22.75 3.31 -19.06
C ILE A 551 -23.15 3.85 -17.67
N VAL A 552 -22.21 3.86 -16.71
CA VAL A 552 -22.46 4.42 -15.37
C VAL A 552 -22.93 5.87 -15.46
N LEU A 553 -22.21 6.72 -16.19
CA LEU A 553 -22.52 8.13 -16.31
C LEU A 553 -23.84 8.38 -17.03
N VAL A 554 -24.11 7.67 -18.14
CA VAL A 554 -25.36 7.83 -18.90
C VAL A 554 -26.57 7.41 -18.07
N VAL A 555 -26.55 6.19 -17.51
CA VAL A 555 -27.67 5.66 -16.72
C VAL A 555 -27.90 6.50 -15.47
N LYS A 556 -26.84 6.92 -14.78
CA LYS A 556 -26.95 7.84 -13.65
C LYS A 556 -27.59 9.15 -14.08
N SER A 557 -27.09 9.79 -15.14
CA SER A 557 -27.59 11.10 -15.60
C SER A 557 -29.09 11.03 -15.93
N MET A 558 -29.53 9.94 -16.57
CA MET A 558 -30.94 9.71 -16.87
C MET A 558 -31.78 9.50 -15.61
N ALA A 559 -31.25 8.79 -14.61
CA ALA A 559 -31.95 8.53 -13.34
C ALA A 559 -31.87 9.69 -12.34
N GLN A 560 -30.93 10.62 -12.49
CA GLN A 560 -30.62 11.68 -11.50
C GLN A 560 -31.85 12.52 -11.17
N VAL A 561 -32.51 13.08 -12.19
CA VAL A 561 -33.66 13.98 -12.03
C VAL A 561 -34.84 13.27 -11.34
N PRO A 562 -35.40 12.17 -11.86
CA PRO A 562 -36.55 11.54 -11.23
C PRO A 562 -36.26 11.03 -9.81
N MET A 563 -35.07 10.48 -9.57
CA MET A 563 -34.70 9.98 -8.24
C MET A 563 -34.50 11.12 -7.23
N THR A 564 -33.90 12.23 -7.65
CA THR A 564 -33.72 13.41 -6.79
C THR A 564 -35.05 14.07 -6.45
N LEU A 565 -35.99 14.14 -7.39
CA LEU A 565 -37.33 14.68 -7.10
C LEU A 565 -38.13 13.78 -6.15
N TRP A 566 -38.01 12.47 -6.31
CA TRP A 566 -38.80 11.52 -5.52
C TRP A 566 -38.22 11.28 -4.11
N LEU A 567 -36.89 11.20 -3.99
CA LEU A 567 -36.19 10.77 -2.77
C LEU A 567 -35.31 11.86 -2.17
N ALA A 568 -35.32 13.07 -2.75
CA ALA A 568 -34.54 14.22 -2.31
C ALA A 568 -33.05 13.86 -2.12
N GLY A 569 -32.51 13.94 -0.90
CA GLY A 569 -31.09 13.69 -0.60
C GLY A 569 -30.64 12.25 -0.82
N MET A 570 -31.56 11.30 -0.84
CA MET A 570 -31.27 9.91 -1.21
C MET A 570 -31.27 9.69 -2.74
N GLY A 571 -31.89 10.57 -3.51
CA GLY A 571 -32.00 10.44 -4.96
C GLY A 571 -30.67 10.34 -5.71
N PRO A 572 -29.68 11.20 -5.41
CA PRO A 572 -28.31 11.07 -5.93
C PRO A 572 -27.66 9.71 -5.65
N LEU A 573 -27.91 9.13 -4.47
CA LEU A 573 -27.38 7.81 -4.11
C LEU A 573 -28.04 6.69 -4.91
N VAL A 574 -29.36 6.75 -5.11
CA VAL A 574 -30.11 5.74 -5.87
C VAL A 574 -29.76 5.81 -7.36
N SER A 575 -29.65 7.00 -7.93
CA SER A 575 -29.20 7.14 -9.33
C SER A 575 -27.77 6.64 -9.53
N THR A 576 -26.87 6.90 -8.56
CA THR A 576 -25.52 6.32 -8.52
C THR A 576 -25.58 4.80 -8.47
N LEU A 577 -26.39 4.23 -7.59
CA LEU A 577 -26.58 2.79 -7.46
C LEU A 577 -27.00 2.16 -8.80
N LEU A 578 -28.02 2.73 -9.45
CA LEU A 578 -28.51 2.26 -10.74
C LEU A 578 -27.43 2.36 -11.84
N GLY A 579 -26.70 3.47 -11.90
CA GLY A 579 -25.60 3.64 -12.85
C GLY A 579 -24.51 2.58 -12.69
N PHE A 580 -24.00 2.40 -11.48
CA PHE A 580 -22.96 1.41 -11.22
C PHE A 580 -23.44 -0.04 -11.38
N ILE A 581 -24.68 -0.37 -11.00
CA ILE A 581 -25.25 -1.70 -11.27
C ILE A 581 -25.30 -1.96 -12.78
N ALA A 582 -25.76 -1.01 -13.59
CA ALA A 582 -25.79 -1.17 -15.05
C ALA A 582 -24.39 -1.39 -15.63
N GLY A 583 -23.41 -0.60 -15.18
CA GLY A 583 -22.00 -0.77 -15.58
C GLY A 583 -21.43 -2.13 -15.17
N LEU A 584 -21.73 -2.60 -13.96
CA LEU A 584 -21.30 -3.91 -13.45
C LEU A 584 -21.95 -5.07 -14.19
N ILE A 585 -23.24 -4.99 -14.52
CA ILE A 585 -23.93 -5.99 -15.34
C ILE A 585 -23.24 -6.11 -16.70
N PHE A 586 -22.99 -4.98 -17.37
CA PHE A 586 -22.25 -4.97 -18.64
C PHE A 586 -20.87 -5.63 -18.50
N ALA A 587 -20.13 -5.26 -17.46
CA ALA A 587 -18.81 -5.80 -17.18
C ALA A 587 -18.82 -7.33 -16.97
N VAL A 588 -19.71 -7.82 -16.09
CA VAL A 588 -19.83 -9.24 -15.76
C VAL A 588 -20.27 -10.06 -16.97
N VAL A 589 -21.25 -9.59 -17.74
CA VAL A 589 -21.68 -10.27 -18.98
C VAL A 589 -20.51 -10.39 -19.96
N ARG A 590 -19.71 -9.33 -20.11
CA ARG A 590 -18.56 -9.32 -21.02
C ARG A 590 -17.43 -10.23 -20.55
N LEU A 591 -17.18 -10.30 -19.23
CA LEU A 591 -16.24 -11.25 -18.64
C LEU A 591 -16.69 -12.70 -18.85
N THR A 592 -17.97 -13.00 -18.60
CA THR A 592 -18.56 -14.35 -18.77
C THR A 592 -18.46 -14.86 -20.21
N ARG A 593 -18.63 -13.97 -21.20
CA ARG A 593 -18.46 -14.32 -22.61
C ARG A 593 -16.99 -14.56 -23.00
N SER A 594 -16.04 -14.10 -22.19
CA SER A 594 -14.62 -14.12 -22.52
C SER A 594 -13.85 -15.19 -21.76
N TYR A 595 -14.33 -15.58 -20.58
CA TYR A 595 -13.64 -16.50 -19.68
C TYR A 595 -14.66 -17.44 -19.01
N PRO A 596 -14.35 -18.74 -18.90
CA PRO A 596 -15.20 -19.71 -18.20
C PRO A 596 -15.09 -19.50 -16.68
N ILE A 597 -15.97 -18.67 -16.13
CA ILE A 597 -16.04 -18.37 -14.69
C ILE A 597 -16.92 -19.42 -14.00
N ASP A 598 -16.44 -19.99 -12.88
CA ASP A 598 -17.23 -20.90 -12.05
C ASP A 598 -18.28 -20.16 -11.21
N TRP A 599 -19.43 -19.90 -11.83
CA TRP A 599 -20.58 -19.23 -11.20
C TRP A 599 -21.21 -20.03 -10.07
N LEU A 600 -21.17 -21.37 -10.15
CA LEU A 600 -21.77 -22.23 -9.13
C LEU A 600 -21.00 -22.09 -7.81
N SER A 601 -19.67 -22.11 -7.90
CA SER A 601 -18.80 -21.92 -6.76
C SER A 601 -18.95 -20.51 -6.17
N LEU A 602 -18.96 -19.46 -7.01
CA LEU A 602 -19.22 -18.09 -6.55
C LEU A 602 -20.60 -17.94 -5.88
N GLN A 603 -21.66 -18.53 -6.44
CA GLN A 603 -23.00 -18.48 -5.86
C GLN A 603 -23.05 -19.12 -4.47
N ARG A 604 -22.40 -20.27 -4.28
CA ARG A 604 -22.31 -20.93 -2.97
C ARG A 604 -21.63 -20.03 -1.94
N THR A 605 -20.50 -19.43 -2.29
CA THR A 605 -19.80 -18.44 -1.45
C THR A 605 -20.72 -17.25 -1.14
N LEU A 606 -21.37 -16.67 -2.14
CA LEU A 606 -22.28 -15.53 -1.98
C LEU A 606 -23.43 -15.84 -1.02
N VAL A 607 -24.11 -16.98 -1.19
CA VAL A 607 -25.22 -17.39 -0.30
C VAL A 607 -24.73 -17.56 1.14
N MET A 608 -23.59 -18.22 1.35
CA MET A 608 -23.03 -18.39 2.70
C MET A 608 -22.65 -17.05 3.34
N VAL A 609 -21.96 -16.18 2.59
CA VAL A 609 -21.57 -14.84 3.08
C VAL A 609 -22.80 -13.99 3.38
N MET A 610 -23.77 -13.95 2.47
CA MET A 610 -25.03 -13.22 2.65
C MET A 610 -25.79 -13.72 3.87
N PHE A 611 -25.93 -15.03 4.03
CA PHE A 611 -26.63 -15.63 5.17
C PHE A 611 -26.01 -15.18 6.50
N TRP A 612 -24.69 -15.38 6.68
CA TRP A 612 -24.03 -15.02 7.93
C TRP A 612 -23.96 -13.52 8.17
N SER A 613 -23.85 -12.71 7.11
CA SER A 613 -23.89 -11.26 7.21
C SER A 613 -25.30 -10.76 7.60
N LEU A 614 -26.36 -11.42 7.14
CA LEU A 614 -27.74 -11.11 7.51
C LEU A 614 -28.05 -11.55 8.95
N VAL A 615 -27.53 -12.70 9.40
CA VAL A 615 -27.60 -13.11 10.81
C VAL A 615 -26.90 -12.08 11.71
N MET A 616 -25.68 -11.67 11.34
CA MET A 616 -24.97 -10.61 12.05
C MET A 616 -25.79 -9.31 12.07
N TYR A 617 -26.34 -8.88 10.94
CA TYR A 617 -27.19 -7.69 10.84
C TYR A 617 -28.42 -7.78 11.76
N ALA A 618 -29.12 -8.92 11.75
CA ALA A 618 -30.32 -9.16 12.54
C ALA A 618 -30.05 -9.19 14.05
N VAL A 619 -28.86 -9.60 14.48
CA VAL A 619 -28.45 -9.59 15.89
C VAL A 619 -27.94 -8.22 16.33
N VAL A 620 -27.10 -7.57 15.52
CA VAL A 620 -26.45 -6.31 15.89
C VAL A 620 -27.43 -5.13 15.87
N THR A 621 -28.36 -5.09 14.90
CA THR A 621 -29.28 -3.95 14.76
C THR A 621 -30.12 -3.72 16.02
N PRO A 622 -30.82 -4.72 16.59
CA PRO A 622 -31.57 -4.55 17.83
C PRO A 622 -30.70 -4.12 19.02
N ILE A 623 -29.46 -4.62 19.12
CA ILE A 623 -28.53 -4.26 20.19
C ILE A 623 -28.12 -2.79 20.05
N ALA A 624 -27.78 -2.36 18.84
CA ALA A 624 -27.40 -0.99 18.55
C ALA A 624 -28.58 -0.01 18.76
N THR A 625 -29.79 -0.37 18.34
CA THR A 625 -30.97 0.48 18.55
C THR A 625 -31.37 0.54 20.02
N THR A 626 -31.37 -0.60 20.72
CA THR A 626 -31.75 -0.68 22.14
C THR A 626 -30.73 0.03 23.01
N GLY A 627 -29.43 -0.23 22.80
CA GLY A 627 -28.34 0.48 23.47
C GLY A 627 -28.37 1.99 23.19
N GLY A 628 -28.83 2.39 22.00
CA GLY A 628 -29.05 3.79 21.64
C GLY A 628 -30.09 4.51 22.50
N TYR A 629 -31.10 3.80 23.03
CA TYR A 629 -32.08 4.39 23.96
C TYR A 629 -31.52 4.58 25.37
N PHE A 630 -30.53 3.78 25.77
CA PHE A 630 -29.88 3.84 27.08
C PHE A 630 -28.63 4.73 27.12
N THR A 631 -28.14 5.16 25.97
CA THR A 631 -26.94 6.00 25.83
C THR A 631 -27.35 7.39 25.37
N ALA A 632 -26.77 8.42 25.96
CA ALA A 632 -26.93 9.78 25.47
C ALA A 632 -26.27 9.91 24.09
N ASP A 633 -26.73 10.88 23.30
CA ASP A 633 -26.20 11.20 21.97
C ASP A 633 -24.86 11.97 22.03
N THR A 634 -24.03 11.64 23.02
CA THR A 634 -22.65 12.13 23.14
C THR A 634 -21.71 11.23 22.33
N ARG A 635 -20.68 11.84 21.71
CA ARG A 635 -19.72 11.10 20.88
C ARG A 635 -19.05 9.94 21.63
N MET A 636 -18.67 10.14 22.89
CA MET A 636 -17.97 9.13 23.68
C MET A 636 -18.86 7.91 23.97
N GLN A 637 -20.12 8.11 24.39
CA GLN A 637 -21.02 7.00 24.69
C GLN A 637 -21.40 6.23 23.42
N GLN A 638 -21.66 6.94 22.31
CA GLN A 638 -21.93 6.31 21.03
C GLN A 638 -20.71 5.57 20.46
N PHE A 639 -19.49 6.06 20.71
CA PHE A 639 -18.26 5.35 20.38
C PHE A 639 -18.12 4.04 21.17
N ILE A 640 -18.41 4.05 22.47
CA ILE A 640 -18.39 2.82 23.29
C ILE A 640 -19.44 1.82 22.77
N LEU A 641 -20.67 2.28 22.50
CA LEU A 641 -21.71 1.45 21.92
C LEU A 641 -21.30 0.87 20.55
N LEU A 642 -20.68 1.70 19.69
CA LEU A 642 -20.14 1.28 18.41
C LEU A 642 -19.09 0.17 18.59
N MET A 643 -18.15 0.33 19.53
CA MET A 643 -17.10 -0.67 19.77
C MET A 643 -17.68 -1.99 20.26
N ILE A 644 -18.65 -1.96 21.18
CA ILE A 644 -19.32 -3.17 21.69
C ILE A 644 -20.09 -3.88 20.56
N THR A 645 -20.91 -3.13 19.82
CA THR A 645 -21.74 -3.69 18.73
C THR A 645 -20.89 -4.21 17.57
N ALA A 646 -19.81 -3.50 17.23
CA ALA A 646 -18.84 -3.95 16.22
C ALA A 646 -18.08 -5.21 16.68
N ALA A 647 -17.69 -5.32 17.94
CA ALA A 647 -17.04 -6.51 18.48
C ALA A 647 -17.98 -7.73 18.43
N ILE A 648 -19.25 -7.55 18.79
CA ILE A 648 -20.28 -8.61 18.69
C ILE A 648 -20.48 -9.02 17.23
N GLY A 649 -20.65 -8.07 16.31
CA GLY A 649 -20.82 -8.36 14.89
C GLY A 649 -19.61 -9.09 14.29
N GLY A 650 -18.41 -8.61 14.60
CA GLY A 650 -17.15 -9.23 14.19
C GLY A 650 -16.97 -10.64 14.74
N ALA A 651 -17.39 -10.89 15.98
CA ALA A 651 -17.37 -12.23 16.58
C ALA A 651 -18.37 -13.18 15.88
N ILE A 652 -19.59 -12.73 15.61
CA ILE A 652 -20.61 -13.54 14.90
C ILE A 652 -20.10 -13.95 13.52
N TYR A 653 -19.68 -12.97 12.72
CA TYR A 653 -19.19 -13.24 11.36
C TYR A 653 -17.89 -14.04 11.38
N GLY A 654 -16.93 -13.69 12.26
CA GLY A 654 -15.66 -14.38 12.39
C GLY A 654 -15.81 -15.85 12.78
N VAL A 655 -16.64 -16.16 13.78
CA VAL A 655 -16.92 -17.55 14.19
C VAL A 655 -17.63 -18.31 13.07
N ALA A 656 -18.57 -17.69 12.37
CA ALA A 656 -19.24 -18.29 11.23
C ALA A 656 -18.27 -18.64 10.09
N VAL A 657 -17.34 -17.75 9.77
CA VAL A 657 -16.30 -17.96 8.77
C VAL A 657 -15.39 -19.13 9.19
N LEU A 658 -14.95 -19.18 10.45
CA LEU A 658 -14.06 -20.24 10.94
C LEU A 658 -14.74 -21.62 11.00
N LYS A 659 -16.05 -21.67 11.24
CA LYS A 659 -16.83 -22.92 11.27
C LYS A 659 -17.28 -23.39 9.89
N SER A 660 -17.30 -22.52 8.89
CA SER A 660 -17.75 -22.85 7.54
C SER A 660 -16.58 -23.15 6.62
N THR A 661 -16.85 -23.82 5.49
CA THR A 661 -15.86 -24.06 4.42
C THR A 661 -15.31 -22.76 3.83
N LEU A 662 -16.05 -21.66 3.99
CA LEU A 662 -15.70 -20.31 3.57
C LEU A 662 -14.36 -19.82 4.17
N GLY A 663 -14.09 -20.10 5.45
CA GLY A 663 -12.85 -19.67 6.09
C GLY A 663 -11.62 -20.35 5.51
N VAL A 664 -11.74 -21.64 5.21
CA VAL A 664 -10.66 -22.43 4.58
C VAL A 664 -10.43 -21.96 3.15
N GLU A 665 -11.51 -21.73 2.39
CA GLU A 665 -11.44 -21.27 1.01
C GLU A 665 -10.80 -19.87 0.87
N MET A 666 -11.08 -18.96 1.81
CA MET A 666 -10.61 -17.56 1.74
C MET A 666 -9.27 -17.32 2.46
N LEU A 667 -9.01 -17.99 3.58
CA LEU A 667 -7.85 -17.73 4.45
C LEU A 667 -6.83 -18.89 4.49
N GLY A 668 -7.13 -20.03 3.85
CA GLY A 668 -6.26 -21.20 3.81
C GLY A 668 -5.94 -21.77 5.19
N GLU A 669 -4.70 -22.24 5.39
CA GLU A 669 -4.23 -22.79 6.68
C GLU A 669 -4.33 -21.83 7.87
N ARG A 670 -4.43 -20.52 7.63
CA ARG A 670 -4.57 -19.56 8.73
C ARG A 670 -5.92 -19.71 9.42
N ALA A 671 -7.00 -20.04 8.68
CA ALA A 671 -8.31 -20.29 9.27
C ALA A 671 -8.31 -21.53 10.16
N THR A 672 -7.64 -22.62 9.74
CA THR A 672 -7.60 -23.86 10.54
C THR A 672 -6.81 -23.66 11.82
N ARG A 673 -5.67 -22.96 11.77
CA ARG A 673 -4.89 -22.58 12.97
C ARG A 673 -5.68 -21.67 13.92
N LEU A 674 -6.45 -20.72 13.39
CA LEU A 674 -7.28 -19.83 14.23
C LEU A 674 -8.45 -20.60 14.87
N ALA A 675 -9.12 -21.48 14.11
CA ALA A 675 -10.21 -22.30 14.60
C ALA A 675 -9.74 -23.24 15.73
N ALA A 676 -8.56 -23.87 15.56
CA ALA A 676 -7.94 -24.72 16.58
C ALA A 676 -7.62 -23.95 17.87
N LYS A 677 -7.03 -22.74 17.77
CA LYS A 677 -6.75 -21.87 18.94
C LYS A 677 -8.00 -21.45 19.70
N LEU A 678 -9.13 -21.32 19.00
CA LEU A 678 -10.42 -20.95 19.59
C LEU A 678 -11.27 -22.17 19.99
N HIS A 679 -10.71 -23.39 19.95
CA HIS A 679 -11.41 -24.66 20.22
C HIS A 679 -12.71 -24.84 19.42
N LEU A 680 -12.75 -24.32 18.19
CA LEU A 680 -13.88 -24.48 17.28
C LEU A 680 -13.61 -25.69 16.38
N LYS A 681 -14.50 -26.69 16.35
CA LYS A 681 -14.45 -27.77 15.34
C LYS A 681 -14.53 -27.15 13.96
N SER A 682 -13.46 -27.28 13.17
CA SER A 682 -13.41 -26.75 11.81
C SER A 682 -14.30 -27.59 10.91
N ALA A 683 -14.73 -27.05 9.76
CA ALA A 683 -15.49 -27.82 8.77
C ALA A 683 -14.70 -29.04 8.24
N ILE A 684 -13.36 -28.98 8.30
CA ILE A 684 -12.45 -30.07 7.90
C ILE A 684 -12.50 -31.23 8.92
N ASP A 685 -12.74 -30.98 10.20
CA ASP A 685 -12.89 -32.05 11.20
C ASP A 685 -14.23 -32.81 11.08
N ARG A 686 -15.13 -32.36 10.19
CA ARG A 686 -16.46 -32.97 9.95
C ARG A 686 -16.57 -33.70 8.61
N SER A 687 -15.61 -33.55 7.71
CA SER A 687 -15.47 -34.30 6.45
C SER A 687 -14.48 -35.43 6.62
#